data_AF-A0A1F8YS05-F1
#
_entry.id   AF-A0A1F8YS05-F1
#
_cell.length_a   1.000
_cell.length_b   1.000
_cell.length_c   1.000
_cell.angle_alpha   90.00
_cell.angle_beta   90.00
_cell.angle_gamma   90.00
#
_symmetry.space_group_name_H-M   'P 1'
#
loop_
_entity.id
_entity.type
_entity.pdbx_description
1 polymer ?
#
loop_
_entity_poly.entity_id
_entity_poly.type
_entity_poly.pdbx_seq_one_letter_code
_entity_poly.pdbx_strand_id
1 'polypeptide(L)'
;MTGTERGRRFSPWVGALSVLVLLSARPAAALEEPAPREPPVLSAVTFRVASPYRISHGELTGLVTLKPGDLLTSDAVRESIRRLYAKSLFQQISAYVREEAGKAILLFFLRPSPVVSELRVVGTKRVTEAMVLSASRIRRGASLEAADLHGAEDAVRKMLRDKGFPGAAVTVSASCSVETGAGRIRIEVREGEPGVIRSVAMEGVRFFPPEGLRELLGLEEGEPYDFRDGDRGIRDLRAAYKEAGFLTVHVSAFEVSCEEGEGVCLAGRVEEGPRYEVRWEGEEKFSRSKLEKAIRLRGGEEEFTEGGLVYDLRERLLSFYRGRNHLKAAVTVETGEMEDGKRLLKIVLEEGEAGYLKEIRFLGNDRIPSKVLKKQMLSRERGFFHHVTGSGEFEEADWSADLAALVGLYQQEGYARMKISSVDTSWDERGGITAAIHVEEGPRYLLREIVLSGNDHFLQEELLALVGNRTGTHVNYVGLERDQEKVAEFYRNAGYLDAAVKTTLAFDEGKDTAVARFEIGEGIRYHRGTVAVRGNLLTDSAAVLREVTIPEGAPAGERDLLAFQQAVFGTGLYKSVRLNRLKHPEREIVDLIVEVEETLFFEFEYGFGYGTDTGMRGFAGATTRNMNGLGRRLSVKVLASQKEQHYIADLREPWIFGNRWKWEGGLTGSYQEAERESFSLQKASAVAGITKKILLRSSVAVQYEFSRDEVFDVTPGAVLSPEDQGTANIAAFRGLFVLDFRDDPFNPRRGSFHSGSAELASTYFGSEVDYYKVAGQTSWYFPLSRRNILVLSGRAGVVRPTRDTIEVPIQKRFFLGGRTTVRGFKEESIGPLGTDGAPVGGDYMVNGNAEIRVPFQYGVIGALFLDAGSVWLGGDPGSRIDLRESAGLGLRYLTPVGPVGFDYAWKLDRRAGESGSEWHFTIGAVF
;
A
#
# COMPACT_ATOMS: atom_id res chain seq x y z
N MET A 1 -70.10 -17.18 -22.91
CA MET A 1 -71.07 -18.10 -23.52
C MET A 1 -70.33 -19.37 -23.90
N THR A 2 -70.90 -20.51 -23.45
CA THR A 2 -70.78 -21.89 -23.95
C THR A 2 -69.41 -22.57 -24.10
N GLY A 3 -69.23 -23.72 -23.42
CA GLY A 3 -68.57 -24.86 -24.07
C GLY A 3 -67.67 -25.80 -23.26
N THR A 4 -68.22 -26.48 -22.23
CA THR A 4 -68.12 -27.95 -22.00
C THR A 4 -66.79 -28.74 -21.92
N GLU A 5 -66.69 -29.50 -20.80
CA GLU A 5 -66.23 -30.91 -20.65
C GLU A 5 -64.73 -31.21 -20.64
N ARG A 6 -64.13 -32.21 -19.95
CA ARG A 6 -64.41 -33.32 -18.99
C ARG A 6 -62.98 -33.86 -18.68
N GLY A 7 -62.56 -34.52 -17.60
CA GLY A 7 -63.16 -35.11 -16.42
C GLY A 7 -62.16 -36.12 -15.79
N ARG A 8 -62.48 -36.57 -14.56
CA ARG A 8 -61.97 -37.71 -13.76
C ARG A 8 -60.67 -37.51 -12.95
N ARG A 9 -60.60 -37.89 -11.66
CA ARG A 9 -61.59 -38.36 -10.66
C ARG A 9 -60.93 -38.32 -9.27
N PHE A 10 -61.70 -37.84 -8.29
CA PHE A 10 -61.51 -37.93 -6.83
C PHE A 10 -61.76 -39.36 -6.30
N SER A 11 -61.14 -39.70 -5.15
CA SER A 11 -61.89 -40.08 -3.92
C SER A 11 -60.95 -40.13 -2.70
N PRO A 12 -61.33 -39.53 -1.56
CA PRO A 12 -60.79 -39.83 -0.23
C PRO A 12 -61.61 -40.94 0.45
N TRP A 13 -61.19 -41.44 1.62
CA TRP A 13 -62.04 -41.77 2.79
C TRP A 13 -61.20 -42.27 3.97
N VAL A 14 -61.80 -42.09 5.14
CA VAL A 14 -61.36 -42.22 6.53
C VAL A 14 -61.26 -43.69 6.99
N GLY A 15 -60.42 -43.96 8.00
CA GLY A 15 -60.48 -45.20 8.79
C GLY A 15 -59.69 -45.09 10.10
N ALA A 16 -60.41 -44.91 11.21
CA ALA A 16 -59.91 -44.96 12.58
C ALA A 16 -59.62 -46.40 13.03
N LEU A 17 -58.72 -46.61 14.02
CA LEU A 17 -58.94 -47.59 15.08
C LEU A 17 -57.91 -47.44 16.23
N SER A 18 -58.46 -47.17 17.42
CA SER A 18 -57.82 -47.34 18.72
C SER A 18 -58.02 -48.79 19.18
N VAL A 19 -56.99 -49.44 19.74
CA VAL A 19 -57.17 -50.64 20.59
C VAL A 19 -56.19 -50.60 21.77
N LEU A 20 -56.75 -50.85 22.94
CA LEU A 20 -56.20 -50.86 24.28
C LEU A 20 -56.20 -52.32 24.75
N VAL A 21 -55.08 -52.92 25.15
CA VAL A 21 -55.06 -54.25 25.82
C VAL A 21 -53.90 -54.37 26.81
N LEU A 22 -54.30 -54.34 28.09
CA LEU A 22 -54.00 -55.22 29.23
C LEU A 22 -52.58 -55.41 29.82
N LEU A 23 -52.58 -55.14 31.14
CA LEU A 23 -51.82 -55.71 32.24
C LEU A 23 -51.15 -57.07 32.00
N SER A 24 -49.88 -57.16 32.41
CA SER A 24 -49.42 -58.24 33.29
C SER A 24 -48.25 -57.76 34.16
N ALA A 25 -48.51 -57.62 35.46
CA ALA A 25 -47.49 -57.46 36.47
C ALA A 25 -46.82 -58.82 36.71
N ARG A 26 -45.50 -58.90 36.54
CA ARG A 26 -44.65 -59.95 37.09
C ARG A 26 -43.80 -59.35 38.21
N PRO A 27 -43.65 -60.02 39.36
CA PRO A 27 -42.82 -59.52 40.45
C PRO A 27 -41.36 -59.49 40.01
N ALA A 28 -40.69 -58.40 40.38
CA ALA A 28 -39.25 -58.27 40.26
C ALA A 28 -38.56 -59.37 41.08
N ALA A 29 -37.90 -60.30 40.39
CA ALA A 29 -36.83 -61.07 41.01
C ALA A 29 -35.69 -60.08 41.25
N ALA A 30 -35.36 -59.86 42.52
CA ALA A 30 -34.16 -59.18 42.92
C ALA A 30 -32.97 -59.95 42.35
N LEU A 31 -32.35 -59.39 41.31
CA LEU A 31 -30.98 -59.72 40.98
C LEU A 31 -30.13 -59.13 42.11
N GLU A 32 -29.44 -60.00 42.84
CA GLU A 32 -28.37 -59.62 43.75
C GLU A 32 -27.47 -58.60 43.03
N GLU A 33 -27.38 -57.39 43.58
CA GLU A 33 -26.32 -56.46 43.18
C GLU A 33 -24.99 -57.18 43.41
N PRO A 34 -24.14 -57.31 42.37
CA PRO A 34 -22.79 -57.80 42.60
C PRO A 34 -22.15 -56.89 43.65
N ALA A 35 -21.57 -57.50 44.69
CA ALA A 35 -20.84 -56.80 45.75
C ALA A 35 -20.00 -55.66 45.15
N PRO A 36 -19.98 -54.46 45.77
CA PRO A 36 -19.33 -53.29 45.19
C PRO A 36 -17.89 -53.62 44.85
N ARG A 37 -17.60 -53.84 43.57
CA ARG A 37 -16.22 -53.85 43.08
C ARG A 37 -15.70 -52.47 43.38
N GLU A 38 -14.63 -52.40 44.18
CA GLU A 38 -13.91 -51.15 44.37
C GLU A 38 -13.62 -50.56 42.98
N PRO A 39 -14.02 -49.29 42.73
CA PRO A 39 -13.89 -48.71 41.41
C PRO A 39 -12.42 -48.76 40.99
N PRO A 40 -12.11 -49.31 39.79
CA PRO A 40 -10.73 -49.49 39.38
C PRO A 40 -10.01 -48.14 39.33
N VAL A 41 -8.76 -48.12 39.78
CA VAL A 41 -7.93 -46.92 39.73
C VAL A 41 -7.56 -46.65 38.27
N LEU A 42 -7.75 -45.41 37.84
CA LEU A 42 -7.39 -44.97 36.50
C LEU A 42 -5.87 -44.98 36.31
N SER A 43 -5.42 -45.72 35.32
CA SER A 43 -4.01 -45.75 34.91
C SER A 43 -3.69 -44.70 33.85
N ALA A 44 -4.65 -44.39 32.98
CA ALA A 44 -4.51 -43.37 31.93
C ALA A 44 -5.88 -42.85 31.47
N VAL A 45 -5.91 -41.58 31.06
CA VAL A 45 -7.01 -40.98 30.31
C VAL A 45 -6.48 -40.61 28.93
N THR A 46 -7.12 -41.12 27.89
CA THR A 46 -6.68 -40.95 26.50
C THR A 46 -7.80 -40.36 25.65
N PHE A 47 -7.42 -39.62 24.61
CA PHE A 47 -8.35 -38.99 23.68
C PHE A 47 -8.04 -39.44 22.27
N ARG A 48 -9.07 -39.80 21.51
CA ARG A 48 -9.00 -40.04 20.07
C ARG A 48 -9.94 -39.07 19.37
N VAL A 49 -9.38 -38.09 18.69
CA VAL A 49 -10.15 -37.08 17.93
C VAL A 49 -10.11 -37.44 16.44
N ALA A 50 -11.26 -37.39 15.78
CA ALA A 50 -11.31 -37.46 14.32
C ALA A 50 -10.71 -36.18 13.71
N SER A 51 -9.88 -36.29 12.67
CA SER A 51 -9.27 -35.14 11.98
C SER A 51 -10.33 -34.16 11.46
N PRO A 52 -10.08 -32.83 11.49
CA PRO A 52 -8.87 -32.14 11.94
C PRO A 52 -8.84 -31.84 13.44
N TYR A 53 -7.64 -31.94 14.03
CA TYR A 53 -7.37 -31.58 15.42
C TYR A 53 -7.34 -30.05 15.58
N ARG A 54 -8.32 -29.49 16.29
CA ARG A 54 -8.42 -28.05 16.59
C ARG A 54 -8.32 -27.69 18.07
N ILE A 55 -8.01 -28.66 18.92
CA ILE A 55 -7.81 -28.52 20.36
C ILE A 55 -6.54 -29.26 20.75
N SER A 56 -5.74 -28.67 21.63
CA SER A 56 -4.52 -29.31 22.13
C SER A 56 -4.86 -30.44 23.11
N HIS A 57 -3.95 -31.41 23.25
CA HIS A 57 -4.10 -32.47 24.24
C HIS A 57 -4.18 -31.89 25.67
N GLY A 58 -3.40 -30.84 25.96
CA GLY A 58 -3.40 -30.16 27.26
C GLY A 58 -4.76 -29.55 27.63
N GLU A 59 -5.44 -28.92 26.68
CA GLU A 59 -6.78 -28.36 26.89
C GLU A 59 -7.83 -29.46 27.12
N LEU A 60 -7.76 -30.58 26.37
CA LEU A 60 -8.64 -31.73 26.59
C LEU A 60 -8.47 -32.34 27.98
N THR A 61 -7.22 -32.50 28.43
CA THR A 61 -6.92 -32.99 29.79
C THR A 61 -7.38 -32.02 30.88
N GLY A 62 -7.44 -30.71 30.60
CA GLY A 62 -7.94 -29.71 31.55
C GLY A 62 -9.47 -29.69 31.69
N LEU A 63 -10.20 -30.24 30.72
CA LEU A 63 -11.67 -30.26 30.71
C LEU A 63 -12.26 -31.52 31.35
N VAL A 64 -11.50 -32.61 31.35
CA VAL A 64 -11.87 -33.86 32.01
C VAL A 64 -11.51 -33.77 33.50
N THR A 65 -12.44 -34.19 34.35
CA THR A 65 -12.25 -34.14 35.82
C THR A 65 -11.39 -35.28 36.36
N LEU A 66 -11.33 -36.38 35.62
CA LEU A 66 -10.61 -37.60 35.98
C LEU A 66 -9.14 -37.56 35.54
N LYS A 67 -8.23 -37.90 36.46
CA LYS A 67 -6.78 -38.00 36.22
C LYS A 67 -6.26 -39.41 36.53
N PRO A 68 -5.10 -39.79 35.97
CA PRO A 68 -4.40 -41.00 36.40
C PRO A 68 -4.18 -41.00 37.93
N GLY A 69 -4.62 -42.05 38.61
CA GLY A 69 -4.62 -42.18 40.07
C GLY A 69 -6.00 -42.04 40.73
N ASP A 70 -7.00 -41.50 40.02
CA ASP A 70 -8.36 -41.35 40.56
C ASP A 70 -9.17 -42.65 40.48
N LEU A 71 -10.17 -42.78 41.35
CA LEU A 71 -11.16 -43.87 41.27
C LEU A 71 -12.13 -43.62 40.11
N LEU A 72 -12.32 -44.60 39.24
CA LEU A 72 -13.24 -44.50 38.11
C LEU A 72 -14.71 -44.61 38.57
N THR A 73 -15.40 -43.48 38.68
CA THR A 73 -16.84 -43.43 39.00
C THR A 73 -17.67 -42.98 37.79
N SER A 74 -18.89 -43.51 37.65
CA SER A 74 -19.80 -43.15 36.55
C SER A 74 -20.16 -41.66 36.55
N ASP A 75 -20.24 -41.03 37.73
CA ASP A 75 -20.57 -39.62 37.86
C ASP A 75 -19.43 -38.71 37.42
N ALA A 76 -18.18 -39.07 37.71
CA ALA A 76 -17.02 -38.32 37.25
C ALA A 76 -16.81 -38.42 35.73
N VAL A 77 -17.12 -39.59 35.12
CA VAL A 77 -17.15 -39.73 33.66
C VAL A 77 -18.24 -38.87 33.05
N ARG A 78 -19.45 -38.87 33.62
CA ARG A 78 -20.59 -38.07 33.13
C ARG A 78 -20.30 -36.57 33.22
N GLU A 79 -19.66 -36.12 34.30
CA GLU A 79 -19.27 -34.72 34.47
C GLU A 79 -18.15 -34.32 33.48
N SER A 80 -17.19 -35.20 33.22
CA SER A 80 -16.17 -35.01 32.18
C SER A 80 -16.78 -34.88 30.79
N ILE A 81 -17.76 -35.74 30.44
CA ILE A 81 -18.51 -35.65 29.19
C ILE A 81 -19.29 -34.34 29.11
N ARG A 82 -19.95 -33.91 30.20
CA ARG A 82 -20.69 -32.64 30.26
C ARG A 82 -19.77 -31.44 30.01
N ARG A 83 -18.58 -31.41 30.61
CA ARG A 83 -17.59 -30.33 30.42
C ARG A 83 -17.03 -30.29 29.00
N LEU A 84 -16.83 -31.44 28.38
CA LEU A 84 -16.43 -31.53 26.98
C LEU A 84 -17.55 -31.05 26.04
N TYR A 85 -18.81 -31.39 26.30
CA TYR A 85 -19.97 -30.86 25.55
C TYR A 85 -20.14 -29.35 25.73
N ALA A 86 -19.86 -28.82 26.93
CA ALA A 86 -19.98 -27.39 27.23
C ALA A 86 -19.03 -26.50 26.39
N LYS A 87 -18.03 -27.08 25.71
CA LYS A 87 -17.17 -26.34 24.78
C LYS A 87 -17.74 -26.19 23.37
N SER A 88 -18.83 -26.87 23.03
CA SER A 88 -19.48 -26.79 21.70
C SER A 88 -18.55 -27.09 20.52
N LEU A 89 -17.48 -27.86 20.74
CA LEU A 89 -16.47 -28.23 19.74
C LEU A 89 -16.70 -29.61 19.13
N PHE A 90 -17.57 -30.43 19.73
CA PHE A 90 -17.74 -31.84 19.37
C PHE A 90 -19.21 -32.18 19.14
N GLN A 91 -19.49 -32.83 18.02
CA GLN A 91 -20.82 -33.33 17.64
C GLN A 91 -21.14 -34.63 18.39
N GLN A 92 -20.13 -35.46 18.64
CA GLN A 92 -20.28 -36.75 19.32
C GLN A 92 -19.12 -36.98 20.28
N ILE A 93 -19.45 -37.33 21.52
CA ILE A 93 -18.50 -37.73 22.55
C ILE A 93 -18.89 -39.12 23.03
N SER A 94 -17.97 -40.06 22.98
CA SER A 94 -18.18 -41.42 23.51
C SER A 94 -17.00 -41.78 24.42
N ALA A 95 -17.28 -42.36 25.57
CA ALA A 95 -16.27 -42.78 26.53
C ALA A 95 -16.29 -44.31 26.63
N TYR A 96 -15.12 -44.92 26.44
CA TYR A 96 -14.93 -46.36 26.55
C TYR A 96 -13.96 -46.65 27.69
N VAL A 97 -14.29 -47.63 28.50
CA VAL A 97 -13.44 -48.11 29.60
C VAL A 97 -12.90 -49.47 29.21
N ARG A 98 -11.58 -49.63 29.30
CA ARG A 98 -10.92 -50.93 29.20
C ARG A 98 -10.25 -51.23 30.53
N GLU A 99 -10.65 -52.32 31.17
CA GLU A 99 -10.06 -52.79 32.43
C GLU A 99 -9.11 -53.95 32.16
N GLU A 100 -7.91 -53.89 32.73
CA GLU A 100 -6.90 -54.95 32.62
C GLU A 100 -6.14 -55.04 33.95
N ALA A 101 -6.15 -56.21 34.60
CA ALA A 101 -5.45 -56.48 35.86
C ALA A 101 -5.71 -55.45 37.00
N GLY A 102 -6.96 -55.02 37.19
CA GLY A 102 -7.36 -54.11 38.28
C GLY A 102 -7.08 -52.62 38.01
N LYS A 103 -6.61 -52.26 36.81
CA LYS A 103 -6.41 -50.87 36.36
C LYS A 103 -7.34 -50.57 35.19
N ALA A 104 -7.90 -49.35 35.16
CA ALA A 104 -8.76 -48.89 34.08
C ALA A 104 -8.05 -47.88 33.17
N ILE A 105 -8.31 -47.95 31.86
CA ILE A 105 -7.96 -46.92 30.88
C ILE A 105 -9.27 -46.35 30.34
N LEU A 106 -9.43 -45.03 30.48
CA LEU A 106 -10.58 -44.29 29.94
C LEU A 106 -10.20 -43.66 28.60
N LEU A 107 -10.91 -44.03 27.54
CA LEU A 107 -10.72 -43.50 26.19
C LEU A 107 -11.93 -42.65 25.79
N PHE A 108 -11.71 -41.36 25.57
CA PHE A 108 -12.69 -40.47 24.96
C PHE A 108 -12.51 -40.45 23.44
N PHE A 109 -13.53 -40.89 22.72
CA PHE A 109 -13.66 -40.71 21.28
C PHE A 109 -14.44 -39.41 21.01
N LEU A 110 -13.80 -38.45 20.33
CA LEU A 110 -14.30 -37.11 20.09
C LEU A 110 -14.45 -36.86 18.58
N ARG A 111 -15.67 -36.57 18.12
CA ARG A 111 -15.94 -36.17 16.73
C ARG A 111 -16.16 -34.65 16.67
N PRO A 112 -15.29 -33.86 16.01
CA PRO A 112 -15.45 -32.40 15.95
C PRO A 112 -16.74 -31.97 15.24
N SER A 113 -17.38 -30.89 15.70
CA SER A 113 -18.44 -30.22 14.93
C SER A 113 -17.81 -29.45 13.76
N PRO A 114 -18.42 -29.46 12.56
CA PRO A 114 -17.95 -28.64 11.44
C PRO A 114 -18.02 -27.16 11.79
N VAL A 115 -17.01 -26.39 11.42
CA VAL A 115 -17.02 -24.92 11.58
C VAL A 115 -17.12 -24.25 10.22
N VAL A 116 -17.72 -23.06 10.20
CA VAL A 116 -17.85 -22.26 8.97
C VAL A 116 -16.47 -21.81 8.51
N SER A 117 -15.90 -22.55 7.57
CA SER A 117 -14.61 -22.27 6.94
C SER A 117 -14.75 -21.35 5.73
N GLU A 118 -15.88 -21.46 5.05
CA GLU A 118 -16.18 -20.74 3.82
C GLU A 118 -17.62 -20.23 3.86
N LEU A 119 -17.79 -18.97 3.49
CA LEU A 119 -19.07 -18.27 3.35
C LEU A 119 -19.08 -17.67 1.96
N ARG A 120 -20.00 -18.12 1.12
CA ARG A 120 -20.12 -17.70 -0.28
C ARG A 120 -21.52 -17.15 -0.53
N VAL A 121 -21.58 -15.94 -1.07
CA VAL A 121 -22.81 -15.31 -1.54
C VAL A 121 -22.84 -15.42 -3.07
N VAL A 122 -24.00 -15.74 -3.65
CA VAL A 122 -24.18 -15.84 -5.10
C VAL A 122 -25.51 -15.22 -5.50
N GLY A 123 -25.55 -14.52 -6.63
CA GLY A 123 -26.79 -14.02 -7.24
C GLY A 123 -27.16 -12.57 -6.89
N THR A 124 -26.29 -11.86 -6.17
CA THR A 124 -26.43 -10.42 -5.94
C THR A 124 -26.11 -9.63 -7.21
N LYS A 125 -26.94 -8.63 -7.55
CA LYS A 125 -26.76 -7.71 -8.69
C LYS A 125 -26.71 -6.26 -8.22
N ARG A 126 -27.70 -5.81 -7.45
CA ARG A 126 -27.83 -4.44 -6.95
C ARG A 126 -27.37 -4.30 -5.50
N VAL A 127 -27.51 -5.34 -4.66
CA VAL A 127 -26.94 -5.35 -3.31
C VAL A 127 -25.51 -5.90 -3.30
N THR A 128 -24.71 -5.54 -2.30
CA THR A 128 -23.34 -6.06 -2.17
C THR A 128 -23.29 -7.34 -1.35
N GLU A 129 -22.31 -8.20 -1.64
CA GLU A 129 -22.07 -9.42 -0.84
C GLU A 129 -21.86 -9.11 0.65
N ALA A 130 -21.19 -7.99 0.96
CA ALA A 130 -20.95 -7.55 2.33
C ALA A 130 -22.25 -7.25 3.10
N MET A 131 -23.25 -6.64 2.45
CA MET A 131 -24.57 -6.38 3.05
C MET A 131 -25.29 -7.69 3.37
N VAL A 132 -25.25 -8.66 2.45
CA VAL A 132 -25.85 -9.99 2.65
C VAL A 132 -25.17 -10.73 3.79
N LEU A 133 -23.83 -10.72 3.84
CA LEU A 133 -23.07 -11.35 4.93
C LEU A 133 -23.38 -10.71 6.29
N SER A 134 -23.42 -9.38 6.36
CA SER A 134 -23.77 -8.65 7.59
C SER A 134 -25.18 -8.99 8.07
N ALA A 135 -26.17 -8.97 7.16
CA ALA A 135 -27.56 -9.30 7.47
C ALA A 135 -27.74 -10.76 7.91
N SER A 136 -26.98 -11.70 7.34
CA SER A 136 -27.04 -13.12 7.69
C SER A 136 -26.64 -13.42 9.14
N ARG A 137 -25.86 -12.53 9.78
CA ARG A 137 -25.27 -12.71 11.13
C ARG A 137 -24.37 -13.94 11.29
N ILE A 138 -24.07 -14.67 10.22
CA ILE A 138 -23.18 -15.83 10.24
C ILE A 138 -21.72 -15.37 10.11
N ARG A 139 -20.85 -15.85 10.99
CA ARG A 139 -19.41 -15.51 11.01
C ARG A 139 -18.55 -16.72 10.66
N ARG A 140 -17.45 -16.47 9.94
CA ARG A 140 -16.39 -17.48 9.74
C ARG A 140 -15.82 -17.89 11.09
N GLY A 141 -15.56 -19.18 11.27
CA GLY A 141 -15.08 -19.77 12.52
C GLY A 141 -16.18 -20.15 13.53
N ALA A 142 -17.45 -19.78 13.28
CA ALA A 142 -18.56 -20.24 14.11
C ALA A 142 -18.86 -21.73 13.90
N SER A 143 -19.43 -22.40 14.90
CA SER A 143 -19.94 -23.77 14.76
C SER A 143 -21.11 -23.79 13.77
N LEU A 144 -21.08 -24.70 12.81
CA LEU A 144 -22.12 -24.84 11.79
C LEU A 144 -23.44 -25.36 12.37
N GLU A 145 -23.39 -26.20 13.42
CA GLU A 145 -24.60 -26.70 14.10
C GLU A 145 -25.29 -25.61 14.94
N ALA A 146 -24.53 -24.60 15.39
CA ALA A 146 -25.07 -23.44 16.09
C ALA A 146 -25.48 -22.30 15.14
N ALA A 147 -25.24 -22.44 13.83
CA ALA A 147 -25.61 -21.43 12.84
C ALA A 147 -27.11 -21.56 12.54
N ASP A 148 -27.88 -20.52 12.87
CA ASP A 148 -29.29 -20.42 12.52
C ASP A 148 -29.45 -20.09 11.02
N LEU A 149 -29.45 -21.12 10.17
CA LEU A 149 -29.55 -20.95 8.72
C LEU A 149 -30.90 -20.38 8.30
N HIS A 150 -31.98 -20.74 9.01
CA HIS A 150 -33.32 -20.25 8.72
C HIS A 150 -33.46 -18.78 9.14
N GLY A 151 -33.00 -18.42 10.35
CA GLY A 151 -32.94 -17.04 10.78
C GLY A 151 -32.04 -16.17 9.92
N ALA A 152 -30.94 -16.72 9.37
CA ALA A 152 -30.10 -16.04 8.40
C ALA A 152 -30.84 -15.80 7.07
N GLU A 153 -31.60 -16.79 6.57
CA GLU A 153 -32.43 -16.63 5.38
C GLU A 153 -33.49 -15.54 5.57
N ASP A 154 -34.20 -15.56 6.70
CA ASP A 154 -35.23 -14.58 7.02
C ASP A 154 -34.65 -13.18 7.22
N ALA A 155 -33.49 -13.06 7.86
CA ALA A 155 -32.82 -11.78 8.06
C ALA A 155 -32.34 -11.17 6.74
N VAL A 156 -31.77 -11.98 5.83
CA VAL A 156 -31.35 -11.52 4.51
C VAL A 156 -32.57 -11.18 3.65
N ARG A 157 -33.63 -11.99 3.69
CA ARG A 157 -34.88 -11.73 2.97
C ARG A 157 -35.54 -10.44 3.47
N LYS A 158 -35.58 -10.22 4.79
CA LYS A 158 -36.07 -8.98 5.39
C LYS A 158 -35.24 -7.78 4.92
N MET A 159 -33.90 -7.87 4.97
CA MET A 159 -33.02 -6.79 4.48
C MET A 159 -33.27 -6.46 3.00
N LEU A 160 -33.48 -7.46 2.14
CA LEU A 160 -33.80 -7.24 0.72
C LEU A 160 -35.16 -6.55 0.55
N ARG A 161 -36.17 -6.94 1.34
CA ARG A 161 -37.47 -6.26 1.36
C ARG A 161 -37.35 -4.81 1.83
N ASP A 162 -36.59 -4.55 2.89
CA ASP A 162 -36.32 -3.20 3.41
C ASP A 162 -35.56 -2.34 2.37
N LYS A 163 -34.78 -2.98 1.49
CA LYS A 163 -34.11 -2.36 0.34
C LYS A 163 -35.00 -2.30 -0.92
N GLY A 164 -36.30 -2.61 -0.77
CA GLY A 164 -37.36 -2.49 -1.77
C GLY A 164 -37.38 -3.55 -2.85
N PHE A 165 -36.93 -4.77 -2.52
CA PHE A 165 -37.06 -5.95 -3.35
C PHE A 165 -38.16 -6.88 -2.78
N PRO A 166 -39.45 -6.60 -3.01
CA PRO A 166 -40.56 -7.34 -2.40
C PRO A 166 -40.63 -8.80 -2.89
N GLY A 167 -40.18 -9.07 -4.13
CA GLY A 167 -40.13 -10.40 -4.74
C GLY A 167 -38.84 -11.18 -4.48
N ALA A 168 -37.98 -10.73 -3.56
CA ALA A 168 -36.69 -11.37 -3.33
C ALA A 168 -36.83 -12.78 -2.73
N ALA A 169 -36.09 -13.73 -3.29
CA ALA A 169 -35.98 -15.08 -2.76
C ALA A 169 -34.54 -15.34 -2.29
N VAL A 170 -34.40 -15.91 -1.10
CA VAL A 170 -33.10 -16.24 -0.51
C VAL A 170 -33.13 -17.71 -0.14
N THR A 171 -32.03 -18.41 -0.36
CA THR A 171 -31.85 -19.79 0.10
C THR A 171 -30.48 -19.92 0.73
N VAL A 172 -30.44 -20.33 2.01
CA VAL A 172 -29.20 -20.59 2.73
C VAL A 172 -28.99 -22.09 2.81
N SER A 173 -27.92 -22.58 2.20
CA SER A 173 -27.55 -24.00 2.23
C SER A 173 -26.19 -24.20 2.87
N ALA A 174 -26.02 -25.30 3.58
CA ALA A 174 -24.76 -25.69 4.18
C ALA A 174 -24.31 -27.05 3.64
N SER A 175 -23.02 -27.17 3.34
CA SER A 175 -22.39 -28.45 3.01
C SER A 175 -21.21 -28.69 3.94
N CYS A 176 -21.08 -29.92 4.42
CA CYS A 176 -20.05 -30.32 5.36
C CYS A 176 -19.09 -31.29 4.68
N SER A 177 -17.78 -31.03 4.77
CA SER A 177 -16.77 -32.04 4.48
C SER A 177 -16.44 -32.79 5.77
N VAL A 178 -16.83 -34.06 5.83
CA VAL A 178 -16.60 -34.94 6.99
C VAL A 178 -15.12 -35.22 7.21
N GLU A 179 -14.31 -35.21 6.14
CA GLU A 179 -12.85 -35.46 6.19
C GLU A 179 -12.05 -34.26 6.72
N THR A 180 -12.51 -33.04 6.44
CA THR A 180 -11.76 -31.81 6.74
C THR A 180 -12.39 -30.99 7.88
N GLY A 181 -13.52 -31.43 8.44
CA GLY A 181 -14.26 -30.68 9.46
C GLY A 181 -14.67 -29.26 9.02
N ALA A 182 -14.69 -29.03 7.69
CA ALA A 182 -14.95 -27.75 7.07
C ALA A 182 -16.42 -27.65 6.67
N GLY A 183 -17.14 -26.69 7.25
CA GLY A 183 -18.45 -26.26 6.80
C GLY A 183 -18.34 -25.18 5.75
N ARG A 184 -19.06 -25.33 4.64
CA ARG A 184 -19.26 -24.28 3.63
C ARG A 184 -20.71 -23.86 3.63
N ILE A 185 -20.95 -22.57 3.81
CA ILE A 185 -22.29 -21.99 3.72
C ILE A 185 -22.41 -21.23 2.41
N ARG A 186 -23.47 -21.52 1.66
CA ARG A 186 -23.80 -20.88 0.40
C ARG A 186 -25.14 -20.17 0.56
N ILE A 187 -25.11 -18.84 0.42
CA ILE A 187 -26.28 -17.97 0.43
C ILE A 187 -26.59 -17.62 -1.02
N GLU A 188 -27.66 -18.19 -1.58
CA GLU A 188 -28.14 -17.84 -2.91
C GLU A 188 -29.22 -16.77 -2.79
N VAL A 189 -29.00 -15.64 -3.45
CA VAL A 189 -29.90 -14.50 -3.45
C VAL A 189 -30.46 -14.32 -4.85
N ARG A 190 -31.78 -14.22 -4.97
CA ARG A 190 -32.48 -13.74 -6.16
C ARG A 190 -33.20 -12.47 -5.77
N GLU A 191 -32.64 -11.33 -6.14
CA GLU A 191 -33.17 -10.01 -5.74
C GLU A 191 -34.58 -9.76 -6.31
N GLY A 192 -34.89 -10.24 -7.53
CA GLY A 192 -36.13 -9.88 -8.22
C GLY A 192 -36.07 -8.46 -8.80
N GLU A 193 -37.18 -7.99 -9.37
CA GLU A 193 -37.29 -6.60 -9.83
C GLU A 193 -37.54 -5.66 -8.63
N PRO A 194 -37.03 -4.43 -8.65
CA PRO A 194 -37.34 -3.44 -7.64
C PRO A 194 -38.83 -3.12 -7.63
N GLY A 195 -39.41 -2.98 -6.44
CA GLY A 195 -40.81 -2.58 -6.32
C GLY A 195 -40.99 -1.12 -6.74
N VAL A 196 -42.19 -0.81 -7.26
CA VAL A 196 -42.54 0.55 -7.70
C VAL A 196 -42.96 1.38 -6.48
N ILE A 197 -42.43 2.60 -6.36
CA ILE A 197 -42.75 3.51 -5.26
C ILE A 197 -44.22 3.89 -5.35
N ARG A 198 -44.99 3.60 -4.30
CA ARG A 198 -46.42 3.97 -4.20
C ARG A 198 -46.63 5.25 -3.42
N SER A 199 -45.82 5.46 -2.39
CA SER A 199 -45.82 6.68 -1.58
C SER A 199 -44.50 6.83 -0.85
N VAL A 200 -44.12 8.08 -0.60
CA VAL A 200 -42.98 8.45 0.26
C VAL A 200 -43.49 9.40 1.33
N ALA A 201 -43.38 9.00 2.59
CA ALA A 201 -43.80 9.79 3.74
C ALA A 201 -42.61 10.02 4.68
N MET A 202 -42.37 11.29 5.02
CA MET A 202 -41.42 11.69 6.06
C MET A 202 -42.16 12.45 7.14
N GLU A 203 -42.53 11.75 8.22
CA GLU A 203 -43.21 12.34 9.36
C GLU A 203 -42.29 13.30 10.13
N GLY A 204 -42.82 14.40 10.65
CA GLY A 204 -42.06 15.32 11.50
C GLY A 204 -41.32 16.43 10.76
N VAL A 205 -41.33 16.45 9.41
CA VAL A 205 -40.85 17.56 8.59
C VAL A 205 -41.82 18.74 8.69
N ARG A 206 -41.36 19.87 9.25
CA ARG A 206 -42.12 21.13 9.37
C ARG A 206 -41.42 22.30 8.69
N PHE A 207 -40.09 22.26 8.62
CA PHE A 207 -39.29 23.35 8.06
C PHE A 207 -39.31 23.41 6.53
N PHE A 208 -39.23 22.26 5.86
CA PHE A 208 -39.26 22.17 4.40
C PHE A 208 -40.69 21.99 3.89
N PRO A 209 -41.12 22.72 2.83
CA PRO A 209 -42.41 22.50 2.20
C PRO A 209 -42.42 21.13 1.46
N PRO A 210 -43.60 20.54 1.23
CA PRO A 210 -43.72 19.22 0.59
C PRO A 210 -42.98 19.09 -0.75
N GLU A 211 -42.97 20.15 -1.57
CA GLU A 211 -42.29 20.17 -2.86
C GLU A 211 -40.76 20.09 -2.71
N GLY A 212 -40.20 20.90 -1.79
CA GLY A 212 -38.76 20.90 -1.52
C GLY A 212 -38.29 19.61 -0.85
N LEU A 213 -39.15 18.97 -0.05
CA LEU A 213 -38.87 17.66 0.52
C LEU A 213 -38.75 16.57 -0.56
N ARG A 214 -39.63 16.57 -1.57
CA ARG A 214 -39.55 15.61 -2.69
C ARG A 214 -38.26 15.79 -3.48
N GLU A 215 -37.88 17.03 -3.77
CA GLU A 215 -36.64 17.35 -4.48
C GLU A 215 -35.39 16.88 -3.70
N LEU A 216 -35.34 17.13 -2.39
CA LEU A 216 -34.22 16.70 -1.54
C LEU A 216 -34.13 15.18 -1.38
N LEU A 217 -35.27 14.48 -1.37
CA LEU A 217 -35.29 13.02 -1.26
C LEU A 217 -34.94 12.34 -2.59
N GLY A 218 -35.22 12.97 -3.73
CA GLY A 218 -34.93 12.43 -5.05
C GLY A 218 -35.71 11.15 -5.38
N LEU A 219 -36.92 11.00 -4.84
CA LEU A 219 -37.79 9.83 -5.01
C LEU A 219 -39.16 10.26 -5.55
N GLU A 220 -39.60 9.64 -6.66
CA GLU A 220 -40.90 9.93 -7.29
C GLU A 220 -41.85 8.73 -7.24
N GLU A 221 -43.14 9.01 -7.00
CA GLU A 221 -44.19 7.98 -7.05
C GLU A 221 -44.36 7.45 -8.48
N GLY A 222 -44.44 6.13 -8.63
CA GLY A 222 -44.55 5.46 -9.93
C GLY A 222 -43.21 4.99 -10.52
N GLU A 223 -42.08 5.38 -9.94
CA GLU A 223 -40.75 4.91 -10.37
C GLU A 223 -40.30 3.64 -9.62
N PRO A 224 -39.45 2.78 -10.21
CA PRO A 224 -38.82 1.67 -9.50
C PRO A 224 -37.90 2.18 -8.39
N TYR A 225 -38.05 1.68 -7.16
CA TYR A 225 -37.24 2.12 -6.03
C TYR A 225 -35.77 1.65 -6.14
N ASP A 226 -34.82 2.57 -6.03
CA ASP A 226 -33.42 2.27 -5.76
C ASP A 226 -33.06 2.75 -4.34
N PHE A 227 -32.75 1.80 -3.46
CA PHE A 227 -32.38 2.11 -2.08
C PHE A 227 -31.15 3.02 -1.96
N ARG A 228 -30.27 3.06 -2.98
CA ARG A 228 -29.10 3.94 -2.97
C ARG A 228 -29.50 5.40 -3.14
N ASP A 229 -30.59 5.64 -3.87
CA ASP A 229 -31.19 6.96 -4.03
C ASP A 229 -31.92 7.36 -2.76
N GLY A 230 -32.65 6.44 -2.11
CA GLY A 230 -33.23 6.69 -0.78
C GLY A 230 -32.18 7.00 0.30
N ASP A 231 -31.09 6.22 0.37
CA ASP A 231 -29.98 6.46 1.29
C ASP A 231 -29.28 7.80 0.99
N ARG A 232 -29.24 8.24 -0.27
CA ARG A 232 -28.71 9.54 -0.70
C ARG A 232 -29.65 10.68 -0.29
N GLY A 233 -30.95 10.56 -0.57
CA GLY A 233 -31.95 11.55 -0.20
C GLY A 233 -32.00 11.80 1.31
N ILE A 234 -31.84 10.76 2.15
CA ILE A 234 -31.71 10.93 3.60
C ILE A 234 -30.48 11.77 3.97
N ARG A 235 -29.32 11.51 3.35
CA ARG A 235 -28.10 12.29 3.59
C ARG A 235 -28.27 13.74 3.14
N ASP A 236 -28.87 13.96 1.97
CA ASP A 236 -29.10 15.28 1.40
C ASP A 236 -30.09 16.08 2.26
N LEU A 237 -31.17 15.45 2.71
CA LEU A 237 -32.11 16.04 3.65
C LEU A 237 -31.45 16.41 4.99
N ARG A 238 -30.65 15.51 5.57
CA ARG A 238 -29.89 15.78 6.81
C ARG A 238 -28.93 16.96 6.62
N ALA A 239 -28.20 17.00 5.52
CA ALA A 239 -27.29 18.09 5.20
C ALA A 239 -28.03 19.43 5.03
N ALA A 240 -29.19 19.42 4.36
CA ALA A 240 -30.03 20.61 4.20
C ALA A 240 -30.53 21.14 5.55
N TYR A 241 -30.97 20.26 6.46
CA TYR A 241 -31.35 20.65 7.83
C TYR A 241 -30.18 21.27 8.60
N LYS A 242 -28.99 20.64 8.56
CA LYS A 242 -27.80 21.17 9.22
C LYS A 242 -27.36 22.52 8.66
N GLU A 243 -27.44 22.71 7.34
CA GLU A 243 -27.13 23.98 6.70
C GLU A 243 -28.14 25.07 7.10
N ALA A 244 -29.41 24.70 7.24
CA ALA A 244 -30.46 25.56 7.76
C ALA A 244 -30.30 25.92 9.25
N GLY A 245 -29.44 25.20 10.00
CA GLY A 245 -29.11 25.45 11.40
C GLY A 245 -29.64 24.41 12.39
N PHE A 246 -30.25 23.33 11.94
CA PHE A 246 -30.74 22.23 12.78
C PHE A 246 -29.61 21.22 13.04
N LEU A 247 -28.69 21.56 13.94
CA LEU A 247 -27.45 20.82 14.15
C LEU A 247 -27.62 19.44 14.80
N THR A 248 -28.72 19.24 15.54
CA THR A 248 -29.07 17.98 16.23
C THR A 248 -30.24 17.27 15.55
N VAL A 249 -30.45 17.51 14.24
CA VAL A 249 -31.48 16.80 13.48
C VAL A 249 -31.23 15.30 13.47
N HIS A 250 -32.28 14.52 13.69
CA HIS A 250 -32.26 13.06 13.51
C HIS A 250 -33.18 12.70 12.34
N VAL A 251 -32.63 12.03 11.32
CA VAL A 251 -33.39 11.56 10.16
C VAL A 251 -33.32 10.04 10.13
N SER A 252 -34.47 9.38 10.34
CA SER A 252 -34.53 7.93 10.31
C SER A 252 -34.26 7.40 8.90
N ALA A 253 -33.79 6.15 8.82
CA ALA A 253 -33.82 5.42 7.57
C ALA A 253 -35.27 5.22 7.10
N PHE A 254 -35.46 5.04 5.79
CA PHE A 254 -36.75 4.63 5.25
C PHE A 254 -37.04 3.18 5.65
N GLU A 255 -38.25 2.95 6.16
CA GLU A 255 -38.81 1.63 6.38
C GLU A 255 -39.94 1.38 5.37
N VAL A 256 -40.07 0.13 4.93
CA VAL A 256 -41.15 -0.27 4.02
C VAL A 256 -42.42 -0.55 4.84
N SER A 257 -43.47 0.23 4.61
CA SER A 257 -44.67 0.26 5.46
C SER A 257 -45.90 -0.47 4.90
N CYS A 258 -45.92 -0.85 3.61
CA CYS A 258 -47.07 -1.53 3.01
C CYS A 258 -47.01 -3.06 3.15
N GLU A 259 -48.18 -3.69 3.30
CA GLU A 259 -48.36 -5.15 3.26
C GLU A 259 -48.04 -5.74 1.86
N GLU A 260 -47.72 -7.04 1.81
CA GLU A 260 -47.14 -7.73 0.64
C GLU A 260 -47.85 -7.41 -0.70
N GLY A 261 -47.08 -6.89 -1.67
CA GLY A 261 -47.51 -6.58 -3.04
C GLY A 261 -46.36 -6.06 -3.92
N GLU A 262 -46.61 -5.78 -5.21
CA GLU A 262 -45.58 -5.35 -6.18
C GLU A 262 -45.05 -3.90 -6.00
N GLY A 263 -45.53 -3.16 -5.00
CA GLY A 263 -45.11 -1.78 -4.74
C GLY A 263 -44.48 -1.57 -3.37
N VAL A 264 -43.78 -0.46 -3.19
CA VAL A 264 -43.06 -0.09 -1.96
C VAL A 264 -43.60 1.25 -1.45
N CYS A 265 -44.05 1.28 -0.19
CA CYS A 265 -44.38 2.51 0.52
C CYS A 265 -43.25 2.81 1.50
N LEU A 266 -42.57 3.94 1.33
CA LEU A 266 -41.44 4.35 2.15
C LEU A 266 -41.92 5.29 3.24
N ALA A 267 -41.67 4.95 4.50
CA ALA A 267 -41.97 5.79 5.64
C ALA A 267 -40.69 6.07 6.43
N GLY A 268 -40.45 7.33 6.78
CA GLY A 268 -39.40 7.75 7.68
C GLY A 268 -39.88 8.85 8.62
N ARG A 269 -39.04 9.20 9.59
CA ARG A 269 -39.30 10.24 10.59
C ARG A 269 -38.12 11.18 10.68
N VAL A 270 -38.42 12.47 10.78
CA VAL A 270 -37.48 13.53 11.08
C VAL A 270 -37.80 14.11 12.45
N GLU A 271 -36.82 14.11 13.34
CA GLU A 271 -36.83 14.90 14.56
C GLU A 271 -35.93 16.11 14.32
N GLU A 272 -36.53 17.24 13.95
CA GLU A 272 -35.79 18.43 13.47
C GLU A 272 -34.84 19.00 14.54
N GLY A 273 -35.19 18.86 15.83
CA GLY A 273 -34.48 19.53 16.92
C GLY A 273 -34.65 21.06 16.86
N PRO A 274 -33.99 21.80 17.76
CA PRO A 274 -34.01 23.26 17.68
C PRO A 274 -33.07 23.77 16.59
N ARG A 275 -33.40 24.94 16.04
CA ARG A 275 -32.50 25.67 15.14
C ARG A 275 -31.46 26.42 15.97
N TYR A 276 -30.17 26.20 15.76
CA TYR A 276 -29.12 26.83 16.55
C TYR A 276 -28.65 28.16 15.95
N GLU A 277 -28.47 29.16 16.81
CA GLU A 277 -27.74 30.38 16.52
C GLU A 277 -26.35 30.32 17.17
N VAL A 278 -25.30 30.36 16.36
CA VAL A 278 -23.93 30.15 16.84
C VAL A 278 -23.27 31.50 17.13
N ARG A 279 -22.95 31.74 18.40
CA ARG A 279 -22.23 32.92 18.87
C ARG A 279 -20.81 32.53 19.26
N TRP A 280 -19.84 33.21 18.65
CA TRP A 280 -18.42 33.02 18.92
C TRP A 280 -17.90 34.18 19.75
N GLU A 281 -17.06 33.87 20.75
CA GLU A 281 -16.33 34.84 21.57
C GLU A 281 -14.87 34.38 21.71
N GLY A 282 -13.91 35.31 21.60
CA GLY A 282 -12.48 35.03 21.78
C GLY A 282 -11.73 34.51 20.54
N GLU A 283 -12.29 34.70 19.34
CA GLU A 283 -11.66 34.34 18.06
C GLU A 283 -10.64 35.40 17.59
N GLU A 284 -9.39 35.31 18.08
CA GLU A 284 -8.34 36.32 17.83
C GLU A 284 -7.29 35.89 16.78
N LYS A 285 -6.78 34.65 16.83
CA LYS A 285 -5.66 34.21 15.95
C LYS A 285 -6.15 33.51 14.70
N PHE A 286 -7.33 32.90 14.71
CA PHE A 286 -7.90 32.23 13.55
C PHE A 286 -9.25 32.81 13.16
N SER A 287 -9.48 32.98 11.86
CA SER A 287 -10.77 33.47 11.37
C SER A 287 -11.88 32.46 11.62
N ARG A 288 -13.08 32.96 11.94
CA ARG A 288 -14.30 32.18 12.14
C ARG A 288 -14.54 31.13 11.05
N SER A 289 -14.43 31.53 9.78
CA SER A 289 -14.62 30.62 8.64
C SER A 289 -13.66 29.42 8.67
N LYS A 290 -12.42 29.63 9.13
CA LYS A 290 -11.43 28.55 9.26
C LYS A 290 -11.78 27.59 10.39
N LEU A 291 -12.29 28.10 11.51
CA LEU A 291 -12.74 27.29 12.65
C LEU A 291 -14.00 26.49 12.30
N GLU A 292 -15.00 27.12 11.69
CA GLU A 292 -16.24 26.46 11.22
C GLU A 292 -15.95 25.34 10.22
N LYS A 293 -15.00 25.56 9.29
CA LYS A 293 -14.56 24.52 8.35
C LYS A 293 -13.80 23.39 9.05
N ALA A 294 -13.03 23.67 10.09
CA ALA A 294 -12.27 22.68 10.82
C ALA A 294 -13.17 21.71 11.61
N ILE A 295 -14.21 22.25 12.27
CA ILE A 295 -15.17 21.44 13.04
C ILE A 295 -16.25 20.79 12.17
N ARG A 296 -16.38 21.24 10.91
CA ARG A 296 -17.42 20.79 9.96
C ARG A 296 -18.83 20.93 10.53
N LEU A 297 -19.09 22.06 11.19
CA LEU A 297 -20.32 22.30 11.96
C LEU A 297 -21.60 21.95 11.20
N ARG A 298 -21.66 22.28 9.90
CA ARG A 298 -22.82 22.06 9.02
C ARG A 298 -22.61 20.99 7.95
N GLY A 299 -21.43 20.38 7.89
CA GLY A 299 -21.03 19.46 6.81
C GLY A 299 -20.70 18.03 7.25
N GLY A 300 -20.95 17.68 8.52
CA GLY A 300 -20.78 16.31 9.03
C GLY A 300 -21.98 15.42 8.73
N GLU A 301 -21.77 14.12 8.54
CA GLU A 301 -22.85 13.14 8.41
C GLU A 301 -23.37 12.65 9.77
N GLU A 302 -22.66 12.96 10.87
CA GLU A 302 -22.92 12.42 12.21
C GLU A 302 -24.14 13.08 12.87
N GLU A 303 -25.02 12.29 13.49
CA GLU A 303 -26.14 12.81 14.27
C GLU A 303 -25.74 12.95 15.74
N PHE A 304 -26.09 14.08 16.34
CA PHE A 304 -25.70 14.39 17.71
C PHE A 304 -26.94 14.64 18.56
N THR A 305 -26.92 14.12 19.79
CA THR A 305 -27.71 14.72 20.86
C THR A 305 -27.10 16.08 21.20
N GLU A 306 -27.86 16.94 21.89
CA GLU A 306 -27.33 18.25 22.27
C GLU A 306 -26.04 18.17 23.11
N GLY A 307 -26.00 17.29 24.11
CA GLY A 307 -24.78 17.06 24.89
C GLY A 307 -23.64 16.48 24.05
N GLY A 308 -23.97 15.63 23.06
CA GLY A 308 -23.00 15.09 22.11
C GLY A 308 -22.41 16.17 21.21
N LEU A 309 -23.23 17.11 20.72
CA LEU A 309 -22.80 18.25 19.91
C LEU A 309 -21.83 19.13 20.69
N VAL A 310 -22.18 19.49 21.93
CA VAL A 310 -21.33 20.30 22.82
C VAL A 310 -19.96 19.65 23.02
N TYR A 311 -19.95 18.36 23.34
CA TYR A 311 -18.71 17.62 23.55
C TYR A 311 -17.87 17.52 22.28
N ASP A 312 -18.46 17.11 21.15
CA ASP A 312 -17.75 16.93 19.88
C ASP A 312 -17.13 18.24 19.38
N LEU A 313 -17.88 19.34 19.40
CA LEU A 313 -17.36 20.64 18.98
C LEU A 313 -16.20 21.11 19.86
N ARG A 314 -16.31 20.92 21.18
CA ARG A 314 -15.23 21.24 22.12
C ARG A 314 -13.96 20.45 21.79
N GLU A 315 -14.06 19.14 21.65
CA GLU A 315 -12.91 18.28 21.38
C GLU A 315 -12.28 18.55 20.00
N ARG A 316 -13.09 18.80 18.96
CA ARG A 316 -12.59 19.14 17.62
C ARG A 316 -11.86 20.49 17.61
N LEU A 317 -12.38 21.50 18.30
CA LEU A 317 -11.71 22.79 18.44
C LEU A 317 -10.41 22.65 19.24
N LEU A 318 -10.44 21.98 20.39
CA LEU A 318 -9.23 21.72 21.18
C LEU A 318 -8.17 20.98 20.37
N SER A 319 -8.57 19.95 19.62
CA SER A 319 -7.67 19.22 18.72
C SER A 319 -7.11 20.12 17.62
N PHE A 320 -7.93 20.98 17.00
CA PHE A 320 -7.50 21.93 15.99
C PHE A 320 -6.42 22.91 16.49
N TYR A 321 -6.59 23.42 17.71
CA TYR A 321 -5.65 24.33 18.37
C TYR A 321 -4.37 23.60 18.80
N ARG A 322 -4.48 22.43 19.44
CA ARG A 322 -3.33 21.61 19.86
C ARG A 322 -2.46 21.19 18.68
N GLY A 323 -3.07 20.76 17.57
CA GLY A 323 -2.37 20.43 16.33
C GLY A 323 -1.68 21.62 15.64
N ARG A 324 -1.85 22.85 16.15
CA ARG A 324 -1.18 24.07 15.70
C ARG A 324 -0.33 24.70 16.81
N ASN A 325 0.03 23.90 17.81
CA ASN A 325 0.86 24.27 18.95
C ASN A 325 0.21 25.23 19.96
N HIS A 326 -1.09 25.49 19.88
CA HIS A 326 -1.82 26.25 20.90
C HIS A 326 -2.23 25.33 22.06
N LEU A 327 -1.24 24.84 22.82
CA LEU A 327 -1.46 23.79 23.82
C LEU A 327 -2.23 24.25 25.06
N LYS A 328 -2.22 25.54 25.36
CA LYS A 328 -3.01 26.16 26.44
C LYS A 328 -4.39 26.64 25.98
N ALA A 329 -4.80 26.31 24.76
CA ALA A 329 -6.12 26.69 24.29
C ALA A 329 -7.20 26.08 25.18
N ALA A 330 -8.12 26.91 25.67
CA ALA A 330 -9.33 26.47 26.35
C ALA A 330 -10.54 26.75 25.45
N VAL A 331 -11.46 25.79 25.42
CA VAL A 331 -12.69 25.87 24.62
C VAL A 331 -13.85 25.51 25.53
N THR A 332 -14.79 26.44 25.64
CA THR A 332 -16.05 26.23 26.34
C THR A 332 -17.17 26.29 25.32
N VAL A 333 -17.99 25.24 25.25
CA VAL A 333 -19.17 25.17 24.39
C VAL A 333 -20.38 24.97 25.27
N GLU A 334 -21.37 25.84 25.15
CA GLU A 334 -22.58 25.82 25.97
C GLU A 334 -23.83 26.10 25.13
N THR A 335 -24.95 25.49 25.49
CA THR A 335 -26.25 25.77 24.89
C THR A 335 -27.12 26.59 25.84
N GLY A 336 -27.59 27.74 25.38
CA GLY A 336 -28.44 28.65 26.14
C GLY A 336 -29.93 28.41 25.95
N GLU A 337 -30.72 29.39 26.42
CA GLU A 337 -32.17 29.44 26.26
C GLU A 337 -32.59 29.65 24.80
N MET A 338 -33.88 29.43 24.53
CA MET A 338 -34.48 29.67 23.22
C MET A 338 -34.88 31.14 23.10
N GLU A 339 -34.30 31.87 22.15
CA GLU A 339 -34.67 33.23 21.78
C GLU A 339 -35.13 33.26 20.32
N ASP A 340 -36.27 33.90 20.02
CA ASP A 340 -36.84 34.01 18.66
C ASP A 340 -36.95 32.69 17.88
N GLY A 341 -37.26 31.60 18.58
CA GLY A 341 -37.41 30.26 17.99
C GLY A 341 -36.08 29.58 17.63
N LYS A 342 -34.94 30.12 18.08
CA LYS A 342 -33.61 29.53 17.93
C LYS A 342 -32.96 29.26 19.29
N ARG A 343 -32.13 28.24 19.37
CA ARG A 343 -31.31 27.93 20.55
C ARG A 343 -29.94 28.56 20.43
N LEU A 344 -29.48 29.30 21.44
CA LEU A 344 -28.13 29.86 21.43
C LEU A 344 -27.10 28.74 21.63
N LEU A 345 -26.13 28.62 20.72
CA LEU A 345 -24.91 27.83 20.89
C LEU A 345 -23.73 28.79 21.07
N LYS A 346 -23.27 28.93 22.30
CA LYS A 346 -22.18 29.83 22.68
C LYS A 346 -20.86 29.06 22.68
N ILE A 347 -19.91 29.51 21.86
CA ILE A 347 -18.54 28.98 21.80
C ILE A 347 -17.60 30.08 22.28
N VAL A 348 -16.98 29.85 23.44
CA VAL A 348 -15.98 30.75 24.02
C VAL A 348 -14.60 30.12 23.85
N LEU A 349 -13.69 30.87 23.26
CA LEU A 349 -12.33 30.47 22.96
C LEU A 349 -11.35 31.29 23.79
N GLU A 350 -10.42 30.61 24.45
CA GLU A 350 -9.19 31.21 24.96
C GLU A 350 -8.05 30.58 24.18
N GLU A 351 -7.66 31.18 23.04
CA GLU A 351 -6.79 30.50 22.08
C GLU A 351 -5.36 30.29 22.59
N GLY A 352 -4.87 31.16 23.48
CA GLY A 352 -3.50 31.15 23.98
C GLY A 352 -2.44 31.42 22.89
N GLU A 353 -1.18 31.60 23.30
CA GLU A 353 -0.06 31.74 22.36
C GLU A 353 0.42 30.37 21.84
N ALA A 354 0.92 30.35 20.60
CA ALA A 354 1.52 29.15 20.02
C ALA A 354 2.82 28.80 20.75
N GLY A 355 2.85 27.58 21.30
CA GLY A 355 3.99 27.00 22.00
C GLY A 355 5.18 26.79 21.07
N TYR A 356 6.38 27.16 21.52
CA TYR A 356 7.62 26.79 20.84
C TYR A 356 8.68 26.37 21.85
N LEU A 357 9.51 25.38 21.49
CA LEU A 357 10.64 24.95 22.32
C LEU A 357 11.70 26.04 22.35
N LYS A 358 11.77 26.74 23.49
CA LYS A 358 12.75 27.78 23.77
C LYS A 358 14.06 27.17 24.24
N GLU A 359 13.99 26.26 25.21
CA GLU A 359 15.17 25.67 25.83
C GLU A 359 14.87 24.25 26.35
N ILE A 360 15.83 23.35 26.15
CA ILE A 360 15.84 21.99 26.69
C ILE A 360 17.01 21.89 27.66
N ARG A 361 16.72 21.60 28.92
CA ARG A 361 17.72 21.39 29.98
C ARG A 361 17.72 19.92 30.40
N PHE A 362 18.90 19.40 30.66
CA PHE A 362 19.09 18.08 31.25
C PHE A 362 19.68 18.27 32.64
N LEU A 363 19.11 17.57 33.61
CA LEU A 363 19.55 17.58 35.00
C LEU A 363 19.90 16.15 35.42
N GLY A 364 21.05 15.95 36.05
CA GLY A 364 21.55 14.63 36.44
C GLY A 364 22.31 13.87 35.34
N ASN A 365 22.61 14.51 34.20
CA ASN A 365 23.43 13.93 33.13
C ASN A 365 24.93 14.22 33.35
N ASP A 366 25.57 13.50 34.28
CA ASP A 366 26.97 13.73 34.63
C ASP A 366 27.96 13.16 33.61
N ARG A 367 27.60 12.06 32.92
CA ARG A 367 28.53 11.32 32.06
C ARG A 367 28.30 11.56 30.58
N ILE A 368 27.06 11.79 30.15
CA ILE A 368 26.75 12.15 28.76
C ILE A 368 26.47 13.66 28.64
N PRO A 369 27.27 14.42 27.87
CA PRO A 369 27.07 15.86 27.73
C PRO A 369 25.72 16.20 27.10
N SER A 370 25.06 17.24 27.60
CA SER A 370 23.73 17.68 27.11
C SER A 370 23.70 17.94 25.60
N LYS A 371 24.83 18.36 25.00
CA LYS A 371 24.94 18.56 23.54
C LYS A 371 24.72 17.27 22.75
N VAL A 372 25.18 16.13 23.27
CA VAL A 372 24.98 14.81 22.65
C VAL A 372 23.51 14.42 22.75
N LEU A 373 22.91 14.61 23.94
CA LEU A 373 21.49 14.35 24.19
C LEU A 373 20.60 15.18 23.25
N LYS A 374 20.85 16.50 23.13
CA LYS A 374 20.12 17.38 22.20
C LYS A 374 20.26 16.97 20.74
N LYS A 375 21.39 16.37 20.34
CA LYS A 375 21.62 15.93 18.96
C LYS A 375 20.84 14.63 18.64
N GLN A 376 20.57 13.81 19.65
CA GLN A 376 19.80 12.57 19.52
C GLN A 376 18.30 12.85 19.33
N MET A 377 17.82 13.99 19.82
CA MET A 377 16.42 14.40 19.72
C MET A 377 16.05 14.91 18.31
N LEU A 378 14.82 14.61 17.90
CA LEU A 378 14.09 15.20 16.78
C LEU A 378 13.73 16.65 17.10
N SER A 379 13.25 16.91 18.31
CA SER A 379 12.89 18.23 18.81
C SER A 379 14.10 19.15 18.92
N ARG A 380 13.94 20.40 18.50
CA ARG A 380 15.03 21.40 18.51
C ARG A 380 14.59 22.71 19.11
N GLU A 381 15.51 23.34 19.83
CA GLU A 381 15.35 24.72 20.32
C GLU A 381 15.23 25.70 19.15
N ARG A 382 14.43 26.75 19.34
CA ARG A 382 14.20 27.79 18.32
C ARG A 382 15.48 28.60 18.08
N GLY A 383 16.06 28.47 16.88
CA GLY A 383 17.24 29.24 16.45
C GLY A 383 16.91 30.53 15.67
N PHE A 384 17.94 31.34 15.37
CA PHE A 384 17.80 32.62 14.64
C PHE A 384 17.12 32.47 13.26
N PHE A 385 17.43 31.40 12.52
CA PHE A 385 16.86 31.11 11.18
C PHE A 385 15.63 30.19 11.19
N HIS A 386 14.86 30.15 12.28
CA HIS A 386 13.75 29.18 12.44
C HIS A 386 12.72 29.21 11.31
N HIS A 387 12.48 30.37 10.65
CA HIS A 387 11.58 30.48 9.49
C HIS A 387 12.03 29.65 8.27
N VAL A 388 13.32 29.34 8.16
CA VAL A 388 13.91 28.54 7.06
C VAL A 388 14.11 27.09 7.49
N THR A 389 14.50 26.86 8.75
CA THR A 389 14.88 25.53 9.26
C THR A 389 13.72 24.76 9.87
N GLY A 390 12.65 25.43 10.32
CA GLY A 390 11.56 24.82 11.11
C GLY A 390 11.98 24.40 12.53
N SER A 391 13.03 25.01 13.10
CA SER A 391 13.47 24.72 14.47
C SER A 391 12.58 25.41 15.51
N GLY A 392 12.24 24.74 16.62
CA GLY A 392 11.43 25.31 17.71
C GLY A 392 9.99 24.83 17.75
N GLU A 393 9.53 24.02 16.79
CA GLU A 393 8.21 23.38 16.87
C GLU A 393 8.18 22.31 17.97
N PHE A 394 7.08 22.23 18.71
CA PHE A 394 6.85 21.22 19.75
C PHE A 394 5.72 20.31 19.31
N GLU A 395 6.00 19.03 19.11
CA GLU A 395 5.01 18.00 18.83
C GLU A 395 5.10 16.91 19.91
N GLU A 396 3.97 16.52 20.48
CA GLU A 396 3.92 15.58 21.60
C GLU A 396 4.40 14.17 21.20
N ALA A 397 4.13 13.77 19.95
CA ALA A 397 4.60 12.52 19.38
C ALA A 397 6.13 12.50 19.25
N ASP A 398 6.71 13.57 18.70
CA ASP A 398 8.16 13.73 18.59
C ASP A 398 8.82 13.79 19.97
N TRP A 399 8.22 14.49 20.92
CA TRP A 399 8.72 14.57 22.29
C TRP A 399 8.76 13.20 22.98
N SER A 400 7.71 12.39 22.82
CA SER A 400 7.66 11.03 23.37
C SER A 400 8.72 10.12 22.74
N ALA A 401 8.90 10.24 21.41
CA ALA A 401 9.95 9.53 20.69
C ALA A 401 11.36 9.97 21.14
N ASP A 402 11.54 11.25 21.44
CA ASP A 402 12.79 11.81 21.94
C ASP A 402 13.16 11.25 23.31
N LEU A 403 12.23 11.22 24.26
CA LEU A 403 12.47 10.64 25.58
C LEU A 403 12.88 9.16 25.48
N ALA A 404 12.20 8.39 24.63
CA ALA A 404 12.56 7.00 24.37
C ALA A 404 13.95 6.87 23.71
N ALA A 405 14.27 7.74 22.75
CA ALA A 405 15.56 7.78 22.07
C ALA A 405 16.71 8.12 23.02
N LEU A 406 16.47 8.99 24.01
CA LEU A 406 17.44 9.30 25.06
C LEU A 406 17.70 8.08 25.96
N VAL A 407 16.65 7.40 26.42
CA VAL A 407 16.81 6.14 27.18
C VAL A 407 17.60 5.12 26.36
N GLY A 408 17.26 4.96 25.07
CA GLY A 408 17.98 4.09 24.15
C GLY A 408 19.46 4.45 23.98
N LEU A 409 19.81 5.74 23.93
CA LEU A 409 21.20 6.21 23.85
C LEU A 409 22.00 5.85 25.12
N TYR A 410 21.44 6.06 26.31
CA TYR A 410 22.09 5.68 27.56
C TYR A 410 22.26 4.16 27.67
N GLN A 411 21.23 3.40 27.30
CA GLN A 411 21.28 1.95 27.21
C GLN A 411 22.29 1.46 26.15
N GLN A 412 22.52 2.22 25.09
CA GLN A 412 23.56 1.88 24.11
C GLN A 412 24.98 2.07 24.68
N GLU A 413 25.15 3.02 25.60
CA GLU A 413 26.43 3.35 26.21
C GLU A 413 26.79 2.52 27.46
N GLY A 414 25.88 1.70 28.00
CA GLY A 414 26.16 0.86 29.18
C GLY A 414 25.31 1.14 30.41
N TYR A 415 24.36 2.06 30.35
CA TYR A 415 23.55 2.47 31.49
C TYR A 415 22.22 1.73 31.53
N ALA A 416 22.24 0.46 31.98
CA ALA A 416 21.05 -0.42 31.98
C ALA A 416 19.89 0.12 32.82
N ARG A 417 20.24 0.74 33.95
CA ARG A 417 19.30 1.18 34.99
C ARG A 417 18.99 2.67 34.86
N MET A 418 19.30 3.27 33.71
CA MET A 418 18.95 4.65 33.44
C MET A 418 17.44 4.80 33.39
N LYS A 419 16.93 5.86 34.02
CA LYS A 419 15.53 6.27 33.90
C LYS A 419 15.43 7.79 33.87
N ILE A 420 14.35 8.27 33.26
CA ILE A 420 13.93 9.67 33.33
C ILE A 420 12.96 9.76 34.52
N SER A 421 13.33 10.49 35.57
CA SER A 421 12.56 10.55 36.82
C SER A 421 11.39 11.53 36.74
N SER A 422 11.58 12.66 36.06
CA SER A 422 10.52 13.62 35.75
C SER A 422 10.88 14.46 34.52
N VAL A 423 9.85 15.05 33.90
CA VAL A 423 10.00 16.09 32.87
C VAL A 423 9.17 17.28 33.30
N ASP A 424 9.84 18.34 33.72
CA ASP A 424 9.18 19.56 34.16
C ASP A 424 9.11 20.53 32.98
N THR A 425 7.92 21.05 32.68
CA THR A 425 7.73 22.06 31.63
C THR A 425 7.29 23.38 32.24
N SER A 426 7.99 24.45 31.86
CA SER A 426 7.63 25.83 32.23
C SER A 426 7.39 26.64 30.97
N TRP A 427 6.44 27.56 31.05
CA TRP A 427 5.96 28.35 29.93
C TRP A 427 6.13 29.83 30.24
N ASP A 428 6.72 30.59 29.32
CA ASP A 428 6.70 32.05 29.41
C ASP A 428 5.45 32.66 28.76
N GLU A 429 5.22 33.96 29.01
CA GLU A 429 4.06 34.71 28.49
C GLU A 429 3.97 34.74 26.96
N ARG A 430 5.09 34.48 26.26
CA ARG A 430 5.17 34.49 24.79
C ARG A 430 5.00 33.10 24.18
N GLY A 431 4.64 32.08 24.96
CA GLY A 431 4.52 30.69 24.51
C GLY A 431 5.85 29.93 24.45
N GLY A 432 6.93 30.46 25.00
CA GLY A 432 8.23 29.78 25.06
C GLY A 432 8.22 28.66 26.10
N ILE A 433 8.39 27.42 25.65
CA ILE A 433 8.45 26.21 26.49
C ILE A 433 9.91 25.94 26.87
N THR A 434 10.17 25.90 28.17
CA THR A 434 11.43 25.40 28.75
C THR A 434 11.18 24.05 29.39
N ALA A 435 11.77 23.00 28.82
CA ALA A 435 11.63 21.62 29.30
C ALA A 435 12.89 21.20 30.06
N ALA A 436 12.73 20.82 31.33
CA ALA A 436 13.79 20.27 32.16
C ALA A 436 13.58 18.76 32.33
N ILE A 437 14.48 17.97 31.75
CA ILE A 437 14.45 16.51 31.80
C ILE A 437 15.39 16.06 32.93
N HIS A 438 14.82 15.42 33.96
CA HIS A 438 15.56 14.87 35.09
C HIS A 438 15.96 13.42 34.79
N VAL A 439 17.26 13.17 34.78
CA VAL A 439 17.86 11.88 34.43
C VAL A 439 18.52 11.28 35.65
N GLU A 440 18.25 10.01 35.91
CA GLU A 440 19.02 9.16 36.82
C GLU A 440 19.81 8.16 35.96
N GLU A 441 21.10 8.40 35.72
CA GLU A 441 21.92 7.58 34.79
C GLU A 441 22.12 6.14 35.29
N GLY A 442 22.29 5.96 36.61
CA GLY A 442 22.64 4.65 37.19
C GLY A 442 24.07 4.18 36.86
N PRO A 443 24.45 2.96 37.30
CA PRO A 443 25.77 2.41 37.03
C PRO A 443 25.95 2.02 35.56
N ARG A 444 27.20 2.14 35.08
CA ARG A 444 27.61 1.77 33.72
C ARG A 444 28.33 0.42 33.75
N TYR A 445 27.78 -0.60 33.10
CA TYR A 445 28.31 -1.96 33.20
C TYR A 445 29.30 -2.29 32.09
N LEU A 446 30.43 -2.89 32.47
CA LEU A 446 31.42 -3.47 31.57
C LEU A 446 31.08 -4.93 31.26
N LEU A 447 31.11 -5.32 29.99
CA LEU A 447 30.88 -6.68 29.55
C LEU A 447 32.12 -7.53 29.84
N ARG A 448 32.06 -8.35 30.89
CA ARG A 448 33.17 -9.22 31.32
C ARG A 448 33.36 -10.41 30.39
N GLU A 449 32.26 -10.98 29.90
CA GLU A 449 32.27 -12.24 29.18
C GLU A 449 31.00 -12.39 28.33
N ILE A 450 31.14 -13.04 27.18
CA ILE A 450 30.02 -13.49 26.34
C ILE A 450 30.08 -15.00 26.29
N VAL A 451 29.04 -15.65 26.81
CA VAL A 451 28.92 -17.10 26.86
C VAL A 451 27.90 -17.54 25.81
N LEU A 452 28.32 -18.37 24.87
CA LEU A 452 27.47 -19.04 23.90
C LEU A 452 27.30 -20.50 24.32
N SER A 453 26.08 -21.01 24.22
CA SER A 453 25.76 -22.41 24.54
C SER A 453 24.75 -22.94 23.54
N GLY A 454 24.88 -24.22 23.17
CA GLY A 454 24.02 -24.89 22.19
C GLY A 454 24.41 -24.63 20.73
N ASN A 455 25.65 -24.17 20.46
CA ASN A 455 26.18 -23.99 19.11
C ASN A 455 26.97 -25.23 18.64
N ASP A 456 26.29 -26.34 18.38
CA ASP A 456 26.93 -27.60 17.99
C ASP A 456 27.37 -27.61 16.52
N HIS A 457 26.67 -26.86 15.65
CA HIS A 457 26.92 -26.87 14.20
C HIS A 457 27.80 -25.72 13.68
N PHE A 458 28.06 -24.69 14.49
CA PHE A 458 28.91 -23.55 14.11
C PHE A 458 29.93 -23.21 15.18
N LEU A 459 31.08 -22.69 14.73
CA LEU A 459 32.16 -22.34 15.64
C LEU A 459 31.79 -21.10 16.45
N GLN A 460 32.16 -21.10 17.73
CA GLN A 460 31.91 -19.96 18.62
C GLN A 460 32.50 -18.66 18.07
N GLU A 461 33.67 -18.72 17.43
CA GLU A 461 34.34 -17.57 16.82
C GLU A 461 33.52 -16.95 15.68
N GLU A 462 32.85 -17.78 14.87
CA GLU A 462 31.98 -17.31 13.77
C GLU A 462 30.76 -16.56 14.32
N LEU A 463 30.15 -17.08 15.39
CA LEU A 463 29.00 -16.45 16.02
C LEU A 463 29.39 -15.16 16.75
N LEU A 464 30.53 -15.14 17.45
CA LEU A 464 31.05 -13.94 18.11
C LEU A 464 31.39 -12.82 17.12
N ALA A 465 31.78 -13.14 15.88
CA ALA A 465 32.02 -12.14 14.85
C ALA A 465 30.75 -11.39 14.41
N LEU A 466 29.56 -11.98 14.59
CA LEU A 466 28.26 -11.36 14.28
C LEU A 466 27.79 -10.41 15.39
N VAL A 467 28.16 -10.72 16.64
CA VAL A 467 27.79 -9.99 17.85
C VAL A 467 28.54 -8.66 17.89
N GLY A 468 27.78 -7.56 17.99
CA GLY A 468 28.33 -6.21 18.07
C GLY A 468 28.91 -5.87 19.44
N ASN A 469 28.34 -6.43 20.50
CA ASN A 469 28.88 -6.36 21.86
C ASN A 469 30.23 -7.08 21.96
N ARG A 470 31.21 -6.49 22.66
CA ARG A 470 32.56 -7.08 22.81
C ARG A 470 32.99 -7.16 24.27
N THR A 471 33.63 -8.27 24.63
CA THR A 471 34.27 -8.41 25.93
C THR A 471 35.28 -7.28 26.19
N GLY A 472 35.27 -6.73 27.40
CA GLY A 472 36.10 -5.60 27.80
C GLY A 472 35.55 -4.22 27.42
N THR A 473 34.39 -4.15 26.74
CA THR A 473 33.69 -2.90 26.42
C THR A 473 32.44 -2.74 27.26
N HIS A 474 31.84 -1.54 27.31
CA HIS A 474 30.57 -1.34 27.99
C HIS A 474 29.43 -2.01 27.22
N VAL A 475 28.48 -2.58 27.96
CA VAL A 475 27.36 -3.33 27.36
C VAL A 475 26.46 -2.40 26.56
N ASN A 476 26.21 -2.74 25.30
CA ASN A 476 25.14 -2.11 24.53
C ASN A 476 23.86 -2.94 24.71
N TYR A 477 22.98 -2.49 25.60
CA TYR A 477 21.75 -3.20 25.97
C TYR A 477 20.78 -3.31 24.80
N VAL A 478 20.56 -2.22 24.08
CA VAL A 478 19.73 -2.19 22.86
C VAL A 478 20.34 -3.09 21.78
N GLY A 479 21.66 -3.17 21.75
CA GLY A 479 22.42 -4.02 20.85
C GLY A 479 22.29 -5.51 21.15
N LEU A 480 21.96 -5.94 22.38
CA LEU A 480 21.87 -7.36 22.72
C LEU A 480 20.73 -8.07 22.00
N GLU A 481 19.56 -7.44 21.89
CA GLU A 481 18.45 -7.99 21.10
C GLU A 481 18.81 -8.08 19.62
N ARG A 482 19.53 -7.07 19.10
CA ARG A 482 20.04 -7.09 17.74
C ARG A 482 21.07 -8.20 17.53
N ASP A 483 21.94 -8.42 18.50
CA ASP A 483 22.96 -9.46 18.45
C ASP A 483 22.32 -10.85 18.53
N GLN A 484 21.30 -11.03 19.39
CA GLN A 484 20.46 -12.23 19.45
C GLN A 484 19.86 -12.55 18.08
N GLU A 485 19.22 -11.53 17.48
CA GLU A 485 18.55 -11.68 16.21
C GLU A 485 19.53 -11.96 15.08
N LYS A 486 20.71 -11.33 15.03
CA LYS A 486 21.74 -11.66 14.05
C LYS A 486 22.21 -13.10 14.13
N VAL A 487 22.43 -13.62 15.34
CA VAL A 487 22.81 -15.02 15.53
C VAL A 487 21.67 -15.92 15.06
N ALA A 488 20.43 -15.66 15.50
CA ALA A 488 19.27 -16.44 15.07
C ALA A 488 19.05 -16.39 13.54
N GLU A 489 19.19 -15.21 12.93
CA GLU A 489 19.09 -14.98 11.49
C GLU A 489 20.19 -15.74 10.74
N PHE A 490 21.43 -15.77 11.24
CA PHE A 490 22.52 -16.55 10.65
C PHE A 490 22.17 -18.04 10.56
N TYR A 491 21.64 -18.62 11.64
CA TYR A 491 21.14 -20.00 11.65
C TYR A 491 19.97 -20.21 10.67
N ARG A 492 18.95 -19.35 10.72
CA ARG A 492 17.78 -19.44 9.82
C ARG A 492 18.19 -19.29 8.35
N ASN A 493 19.18 -18.46 8.05
CA ASN A 493 19.74 -18.29 6.71
C ASN A 493 20.56 -19.51 6.25
N ALA A 494 21.12 -20.29 7.16
CA ALA A 494 21.82 -21.54 6.85
C ALA A 494 20.88 -22.75 6.66
N GLY A 495 19.57 -22.58 6.91
CA GLY A 495 18.53 -23.60 6.75
C GLY A 495 17.90 -24.07 8.07
N TYR A 496 18.36 -23.59 9.23
CA TYR A 496 17.81 -23.94 10.54
C TYR A 496 16.56 -23.11 10.86
N LEU A 497 15.44 -23.41 10.20
CA LEU A 497 14.23 -22.57 10.24
C LEU A 497 13.49 -22.55 11.59
N ASP A 498 13.88 -23.40 12.53
CA ASP A 498 13.35 -23.46 13.90
C ASP A 498 14.34 -22.87 14.92
N ALA A 499 15.46 -22.29 14.46
CA ALA A 499 16.48 -21.76 15.34
C ALA A 499 15.94 -20.63 16.22
N ALA A 500 16.11 -20.79 17.52
CA ALA A 500 15.74 -19.81 18.53
C ALA A 500 16.97 -19.47 19.38
N VAL A 501 17.20 -18.19 19.63
CA VAL A 501 18.28 -17.71 20.48
C VAL A 501 17.67 -16.90 21.60
N LYS A 502 18.00 -17.22 22.84
CA LYS A 502 17.59 -16.48 24.02
C LYS A 502 18.80 -15.83 24.66
N THR A 503 18.73 -14.51 24.83
CA THR A 503 19.80 -13.75 25.47
C THR A 503 19.38 -13.34 26.87
N THR A 504 20.25 -13.58 27.84
CA THR A 504 20.09 -13.06 29.20
C THR A 504 21.35 -12.31 29.58
N LEU A 505 21.17 -11.17 30.25
CA LEU A 505 22.28 -10.43 30.83
C LEU A 505 22.24 -10.61 32.36
N ALA A 506 23.29 -11.19 32.89
CA ALA A 506 23.49 -11.33 34.33
C ALA A 506 24.41 -10.22 34.83
N PHE A 507 23.94 -9.43 35.79
CA PHE A 507 24.74 -8.40 36.46
C PHE A 507 25.45 -9.02 37.67
N ASP A 508 26.73 -8.73 37.85
CA ASP A 508 27.48 -9.18 39.00
C ASP A 508 27.10 -8.33 40.23
N GLU A 509 26.69 -8.97 41.34
CA GLU A 509 26.30 -8.25 42.56
C GLU A 509 27.46 -7.40 43.11
N GLY A 510 27.19 -6.11 43.35
CA GLY A 510 28.17 -5.17 43.89
C GLY A 510 29.30 -4.78 42.92
N LYS A 511 29.24 -5.18 41.65
CA LYS A 511 30.23 -4.83 40.63
C LYS A 511 29.57 -4.18 39.42
N ASP A 512 30.28 -3.25 38.79
CA ASP A 512 29.87 -2.63 37.52
C ASP A 512 30.23 -3.52 36.33
N THR A 513 29.99 -4.84 36.45
CA THR A 513 30.28 -5.83 35.41
C THR A 513 29.05 -6.69 35.11
N ALA A 514 28.96 -7.17 33.88
CA ALA A 514 27.88 -8.04 33.42
C ALA A 514 28.39 -9.14 32.50
N VAL A 515 27.63 -10.23 32.42
CA VAL A 515 27.86 -11.37 31.53
C VAL A 515 26.65 -11.53 30.62
N ALA A 516 26.89 -11.55 29.31
CA ALA A 516 25.86 -11.87 28.32
C ALA A 516 25.87 -13.37 28.03
N ARG A 517 24.73 -14.04 28.20
CA ARG A 517 24.56 -15.47 27.90
C ARG A 517 23.60 -15.62 26.74
N PHE A 518 24.06 -16.30 25.69
CA PHE A 518 23.28 -16.67 24.52
C PHE A 518 23.02 -18.18 24.58
N GLU A 519 21.76 -18.55 24.79
CA GLU A 519 21.26 -19.93 24.75
C GLU A 519 20.67 -20.17 23.36
N ILE A 520 21.31 -21.04 22.57
CA ILE A 520 20.94 -21.33 21.18
C ILE A 520 20.26 -22.70 21.13
N GLY A 521 19.03 -22.73 20.62
CA GLY A 521 18.38 -23.96 20.18
C GLY A 521 18.39 -24.00 18.66
N GLU A 522 19.32 -24.75 18.06
CA GLU A 522 19.56 -24.73 16.61
C GLU A 522 18.40 -25.33 15.81
N GLY A 523 17.81 -26.43 16.30
CA GLY A 523 16.74 -27.14 15.59
C GLY A 523 17.25 -27.94 14.38
N ILE A 524 16.33 -28.28 13.46
CA ILE A 524 16.63 -29.10 12.27
C ILE A 524 17.03 -28.19 11.11
N ARG A 525 18.01 -28.64 10.30
CA ARG A 525 18.37 -28.00 9.04
C ARG A 525 17.47 -28.48 7.92
N TYR A 526 16.63 -27.60 7.38
CA TYR A 526 15.71 -27.95 6.30
C TYR A 526 16.33 -27.73 4.92
N HIS A 527 16.07 -28.67 4.03
CA HIS A 527 16.35 -28.61 2.60
C HIS A 527 15.09 -28.30 1.79
N ARG A 528 15.24 -27.70 0.61
CA ARG A 528 14.09 -27.42 -0.26
C ARG A 528 13.47 -28.73 -0.75
N GLY A 529 12.18 -28.91 -0.44
CA GLY A 529 11.34 -29.96 -1.00
C GLY A 529 10.65 -29.50 -2.29
N THR A 530 9.39 -29.89 -2.44
CA THR A 530 8.55 -29.55 -3.58
C THR A 530 8.02 -28.12 -3.50
N VAL A 531 7.78 -27.52 -4.66
CA VAL A 531 7.17 -26.18 -4.77
C VAL A 531 5.84 -26.33 -5.49
N ALA A 532 4.76 -25.99 -4.81
CA ALA A 532 3.40 -26.00 -5.36
C ALA A 532 2.88 -24.57 -5.47
N VAL A 533 2.17 -24.26 -6.55
CA VAL A 533 1.59 -22.93 -6.79
C VAL A 533 0.08 -23.05 -6.70
N ARG A 534 -0.57 -22.10 -6.02
CA ARG A 534 -2.03 -22.04 -5.86
C ARG A 534 -2.53 -20.61 -6.07
N GLY A 535 -3.65 -20.47 -6.77
CA GLY A 535 -4.32 -19.19 -7.00
C GLY A 535 -3.99 -18.51 -8.33
N ASN A 536 -3.10 -19.10 -9.13
CA ASN A 536 -2.89 -18.70 -10.52
C ASN A 536 -3.98 -19.31 -11.41
N LEU A 537 -4.85 -18.47 -11.97
CA LEU A 537 -5.99 -18.89 -12.81
C LEU A 537 -5.68 -18.67 -14.29
N LEU A 538 -5.13 -17.50 -14.63
CA LEU A 538 -4.79 -17.12 -16.00
C LEU A 538 -3.28 -17.21 -16.28
N THR A 539 -2.46 -17.18 -15.24
CA THR A 539 -1.00 -17.27 -15.33
C THR A 539 -0.55 -18.72 -15.20
N ASP A 540 0.34 -19.13 -16.09
CA ASP A 540 0.94 -20.46 -16.02
C ASP A 540 1.84 -20.58 -14.78
N SER A 541 1.82 -21.73 -14.11
CA SER A 541 2.67 -21.98 -12.94
C SER A 541 4.15 -21.86 -13.25
N ALA A 542 4.57 -22.06 -14.51
CA ALA A 542 5.94 -21.83 -14.98
C ALA A 542 6.42 -20.40 -14.69
N ALA A 543 5.54 -19.40 -14.67
CA ALA A 543 5.89 -18.02 -14.36
C ALA A 543 6.35 -17.85 -12.90
N VAL A 544 5.84 -18.66 -11.97
CA VAL A 544 6.27 -18.70 -10.56
C VAL A 544 7.45 -19.65 -10.38
N LEU A 545 7.39 -20.84 -10.98
CA LEU A 545 8.40 -21.89 -10.79
C LEU A 545 9.78 -21.46 -11.33
N ARG A 546 9.84 -20.67 -12.40
CA ARG A 546 11.11 -20.12 -12.90
C ARG A 546 11.77 -19.11 -11.97
N GLU A 547 11.02 -18.53 -11.03
CA GLU A 547 11.54 -17.55 -10.06
C GLU A 547 12.20 -18.22 -8.83
N VAL A 548 12.10 -19.55 -8.70
CA VAL A 548 12.69 -20.32 -7.60
C VAL A 548 14.21 -20.12 -7.59
N THR A 549 14.72 -19.48 -6.55
CA THR A 549 16.14 -19.16 -6.37
C THR A 549 16.94 -20.29 -5.74
N ILE A 550 16.27 -21.19 -5.01
CA ILE A 550 16.89 -22.27 -4.24
C ILE A 550 16.91 -23.55 -5.09
N PRO A 551 18.09 -24.15 -5.36
CA PRO A 551 18.19 -25.42 -6.08
C PRO A 551 17.48 -26.57 -5.34
N GLU A 552 17.16 -27.66 -6.05
CA GLU A 552 16.59 -28.86 -5.42
C GLU A 552 17.58 -29.49 -4.44
N GLY A 553 17.11 -29.86 -3.24
CA GLY A 553 17.94 -30.44 -2.20
C GLY A 553 18.94 -29.46 -1.55
N ALA A 554 19.02 -28.20 -1.97
CA ALA A 554 19.82 -27.19 -1.28
C ALA A 554 19.15 -26.80 0.06
N PRO A 555 19.93 -26.38 1.08
CA PRO A 555 19.37 -25.83 2.32
C PRO A 555 18.41 -24.68 2.02
N ALA A 556 17.23 -24.69 2.64
CA ALA A 556 16.20 -23.68 2.45
C ALA A 556 16.31 -22.63 3.56
N GLY A 557 17.18 -21.63 3.37
CA GLY A 557 17.38 -20.54 4.31
C GLY A 557 16.30 -19.47 4.25
N GLU A 558 16.04 -18.78 5.36
CA GLU A 558 15.04 -17.71 5.42
C GLU A 558 15.30 -16.58 4.40
N ARG A 559 16.57 -16.14 4.26
CA ARG A 559 16.96 -15.18 3.23
C ARG A 559 16.60 -15.63 1.82
N ASP A 560 16.83 -16.91 1.51
CA ASP A 560 16.56 -17.43 0.16
C ASP A 560 15.06 -17.59 -0.10
N LEU A 561 14.30 -18.00 0.93
CA LEU A 561 12.83 -18.07 0.88
C LEU A 561 12.21 -16.68 0.69
N LEU A 562 12.73 -15.67 1.40
CA LEU A 562 12.31 -14.28 1.23
C LEU A 562 12.67 -13.76 -0.16
N ALA A 563 13.88 -14.06 -0.65
CA ALA A 563 14.31 -13.69 -2.00
C ALA A 563 13.43 -14.34 -3.07
N PHE A 564 13.02 -15.61 -2.88
CA PHE A 564 12.07 -16.28 -3.75
C PHE A 564 10.70 -15.59 -3.74
N GLN A 565 10.14 -15.31 -2.57
CA GLN A 565 8.86 -14.61 -2.44
C GLN A 565 8.90 -13.22 -3.11
N GLN A 566 9.98 -12.47 -2.88
CA GLN A 566 10.21 -11.16 -3.51
C GLN A 566 10.41 -11.25 -5.02
N ALA A 567 11.07 -12.30 -5.52
CA ALA A 567 11.23 -12.53 -6.96
C ALA A 567 9.87 -12.78 -7.63
N VAL A 568 9.02 -13.62 -7.04
CA VAL A 568 7.65 -13.89 -7.54
C VAL A 568 6.80 -12.62 -7.49
N PHE A 569 6.83 -11.86 -6.40
CA PHE A 569 6.10 -10.58 -6.30
C PHE A 569 6.64 -9.55 -7.31
N GLY A 570 7.96 -9.50 -7.49
CA GLY A 570 8.65 -8.61 -8.42
C GLY A 570 8.36 -8.86 -9.91
N THR A 571 7.71 -9.97 -10.26
CA THR A 571 7.17 -10.19 -11.61
C THR A 571 6.09 -9.17 -11.99
N GLY A 572 5.41 -8.59 -10.99
CA GLY A 572 4.27 -7.69 -11.20
C GLY A 572 3.00 -8.38 -11.73
N LEU A 573 2.94 -9.72 -11.70
CA LEU A 573 1.79 -10.53 -12.10
C LEU A 573 0.80 -10.78 -10.97
N TYR A 574 1.20 -10.52 -9.73
CA TYR A 574 0.44 -10.85 -8.52
C TYR A 574 0.34 -9.63 -7.61
N LYS A 575 -0.83 -9.38 -7.04
CA LYS A 575 -1.03 -8.34 -6.02
C LYS A 575 -0.70 -8.82 -4.61
N SER A 576 -0.73 -10.14 -4.37
CA SER A 576 -0.23 -10.73 -3.14
C SER A 576 0.47 -12.07 -3.43
N VAL A 577 1.56 -12.32 -2.70
CA VAL A 577 2.32 -13.57 -2.73
C VAL A 577 2.57 -13.98 -1.29
N ARG A 578 2.03 -15.14 -0.90
CA ARG A 578 2.22 -15.74 0.42
C ARG A 578 2.95 -17.06 0.27
N LEU A 579 4.02 -17.23 1.05
CA LEU A 579 4.82 -18.44 1.04
C LEU A 579 4.49 -19.26 2.29
N ASN A 580 3.69 -20.31 2.12
CA ASN A 580 3.38 -21.24 3.19
C ASN A 580 4.44 -22.35 3.23
N ARG A 581 5.04 -22.54 4.41
CA ARG A 581 6.17 -23.45 4.63
C ARG A 581 5.63 -24.70 5.33
N LEU A 582 5.57 -25.83 4.62
CA LEU A 582 5.19 -27.11 5.19
C LEU A 582 6.46 -27.89 5.56
N LYS A 583 6.80 -27.87 6.85
CA LYS A 583 8.01 -28.52 7.39
C LYS A 583 7.76 -30.02 7.58
N HIS A 584 8.71 -30.84 7.15
CA HIS A 584 8.76 -32.28 7.35
C HIS A 584 10.03 -32.64 8.15
N PRO A 585 10.01 -32.51 9.49
CA PRO A 585 11.15 -32.79 10.36
C PRO A 585 11.79 -34.16 10.12
N GLU A 586 10.97 -35.18 9.85
CA GLU A 586 11.39 -36.57 9.65
C GLU A 586 12.16 -36.82 8.34
N ARG A 587 12.02 -35.90 7.38
CA ARG A 587 12.72 -35.94 6.08
C ARG A 587 13.71 -34.80 5.93
N GLU A 588 13.80 -33.90 6.91
CA GLU A 588 14.62 -32.69 6.87
C GLU A 588 14.32 -31.80 5.65
N ILE A 589 13.08 -31.81 5.14
CA ILE A 589 12.65 -30.98 4.00
C ILE A 589 11.57 -29.98 4.38
N VAL A 590 11.49 -28.89 3.62
CA VAL A 590 10.40 -27.93 3.67
C VAL A 590 9.77 -27.82 2.28
N ASP A 591 8.51 -28.21 2.18
CA ASP A 591 7.68 -28.00 1.00
C ASP A 591 7.15 -26.56 0.99
N LEU A 592 7.13 -25.94 -0.18
CA LEU A 592 6.76 -24.53 -0.36
C LEU A 592 5.45 -24.44 -1.13
N ILE A 593 4.40 -23.97 -0.46
CA ILE A 593 3.11 -23.67 -1.09
C ILE A 593 3.05 -22.17 -1.35
N VAL A 594 3.22 -21.79 -2.61
CA VAL A 594 3.16 -20.40 -3.06
C VAL A 594 1.71 -20.05 -3.38
N GLU A 595 1.07 -19.30 -2.50
CA GLU A 595 -0.28 -18.81 -2.70
C GLU A 595 -0.22 -17.41 -3.30
N VAL A 596 -0.75 -17.28 -4.51
CA VAL A 596 -0.73 -16.03 -5.26
C VAL A 596 -2.14 -15.54 -5.51
N GLU A 597 -2.27 -14.22 -5.58
CA GLU A 597 -3.49 -13.56 -6.03
C GLU A 597 -3.13 -12.71 -7.25
N GLU A 598 -3.66 -13.09 -8.42
CA GLU A 598 -3.38 -12.42 -9.69
C GLU A 598 -3.83 -10.94 -9.66
N THR A 599 -3.04 -10.08 -10.29
CA THR A 599 -3.39 -8.67 -10.51
C THR A 599 -4.06 -8.47 -11.86
N LEU A 600 -4.58 -7.28 -12.12
CA LEU A 600 -5.05 -6.90 -13.45
C LEU A 600 -3.86 -6.86 -14.42
N PHE A 601 -3.91 -7.66 -15.48
CA PHE A 601 -2.84 -7.75 -16.46
C PHE A 601 -2.92 -6.70 -17.57
N PHE A 602 -4.03 -5.97 -17.68
CA PHE A 602 -4.28 -4.97 -18.71
C PHE A 602 -4.25 -3.56 -18.12
N GLU A 603 -3.51 -2.66 -18.77
CA GLU A 603 -3.33 -1.27 -18.36
C GLU A 603 -3.58 -0.35 -19.56
N PHE A 604 -4.35 0.71 -19.34
CA PHE A 604 -4.54 1.78 -20.30
C PHE A 604 -3.94 3.06 -19.72
N GLU A 605 -3.08 3.71 -20.48
CA GLU A 605 -2.48 4.99 -20.13
C GLU A 605 -2.84 6.03 -21.18
N TYR A 606 -3.10 7.26 -20.76
CA TYR A 606 -3.30 8.38 -21.67
C TYR A 606 -2.86 9.67 -20.99
N GLY A 607 -2.50 10.66 -21.79
CA GLY A 607 -2.11 11.97 -21.29
C GLY A 607 -2.22 13.03 -22.38
N PHE A 608 -2.36 14.27 -21.95
CA PHE A 608 -2.42 15.44 -22.81
C PHE A 608 -1.53 16.52 -22.22
N GLY A 609 -0.97 17.37 -23.08
CA GLY A 609 -0.10 18.45 -22.69
C GLY A 609 0.04 19.49 -23.78
N TYR A 610 0.79 20.53 -23.45
CA TYR A 610 1.18 21.57 -24.39
C TYR A 610 2.62 21.96 -24.10
N GLY A 611 3.42 22.20 -25.13
CA GLY A 611 4.78 22.74 -25.02
C GLY A 611 5.02 23.79 -26.08
N THR A 612 5.82 24.81 -25.80
CA THR A 612 6.27 25.77 -26.82
C THR A 612 7.10 25.11 -27.93
N ASP A 613 7.78 24.01 -27.59
CA ASP A 613 8.60 23.20 -28.49
C ASP A 613 7.76 22.27 -29.39
N THR A 614 6.73 21.64 -28.84
CA THR A 614 5.97 20.57 -29.52
C THR A 614 4.53 20.95 -29.88
N GLY A 615 4.04 22.10 -29.43
CA GLY A 615 2.64 22.48 -29.49
C GLY A 615 1.75 21.62 -28.59
N MET A 616 0.48 21.47 -28.98
CA MET A 616 -0.44 20.52 -28.37
C MET A 616 0.10 19.10 -28.54
N ARG A 617 0.07 18.30 -27.48
CA ARG A 617 0.54 16.91 -27.50
C ARG A 617 -0.32 16.01 -26.64
N GLY A 618 -0.27 14.72 -26.91
CA GLY A 618 -0.88 13.70 -26.10
C GLY A 618 -0.31 12.33 -26.42
N PHE A 619 -0.66 11.37 -25.57
CA PHE A 619 -0.36 9.97 -25.81
C PHE A 619 -1.53 9.10 -25.36
N ALA A 620 -1.62 7.93 -25.97
CA ALA A 620 -2.47 6.84 -25.52
C ALA A 620 -1.69 5.54 -25.63
N GLY A 621 -1.81 4.66 -24.66
CA GLY A 621 -1.10 3.39 -24.62
C GLY A 621 -1.92 2.31 -23.96
N ALA A 622 -1.77 1.09 -24.47
CA ALA A 622 -2.35 -0.12 -23.90
C ALA A 622 -1.24 -1.12 -23.65
N THR A 623 -1.21 -1.71 -22.46
CA THR A 623 -0.23 -2.72 -22.08
C THR A 623 -0.93 -3.94 -21.54
N THR A 624 -0.56 -5.12 -22.04
CA THR A 624 -0.82 -6.40 -21.35
C THR A 624 0.49 -6.93 -20.76
N ARG A 625 0.51 -7.23 -19.47
CA ARG A 625 1.69 -7.71 -18.73
C ARG A 625 1.81 -9.24 -18.70
N ASN A 626 0.77 -9.94 -19.11
CA ASN A 626 0.71 -11.39 -19.07
C ASN A 626 0.13 -11.95 -20.37
N MET A 627 0.75 -11.56 -21.48
CA MET A 627 0.44 -12.18 -22.76
C MET A 627 0.68 -13.69 -22.62
N ASN A 628 -0.30 -14.48 -23.04
CA ASN A 628 -0.24 -15.94 -23.09
C ASN A 628 0.17 -16.65 -21.78
N GLY A 629 -0.09 -16.04 -20.61
CA GLY A 629 0.08 -16.66 -19.29
C GLY A 629 1.52 -16.79 -18.80
N LEU A 630 2.51 -16.34 -19.59
CA LEU A 630 3.95 -16.52 -19.30
C LEU A 630 4.64 -15.25 -18.77
N GLY A 631 3.88 -14.21 -18.44
CA GLY A 631 4.42 -12.92 -18.00
C GLY A 631 5.10 -12.12 -19.10
N ARG A 632 4.78 -12.39 -20.37
CA ARG A 632 5.25 -11.57 -21.50
C ARG A 632 4.49 -10.26 -21.54
N ARG A 633 5.22 -9.15 -21.73
CA ARG A 633 4.62 -7.82 -21.82
C ARG A 633 4.50 -7.41 -23.28
N LEU A 634 3.29 -7.04 -23.70
CA LEU A 634 3.04 -6.37 -24.98
C LEU A 634 2.49 -4.98 -24.69
N SER A 635 3.16 -3.95 -25.19
CA SER A 635 2.79 -2.54 -25.04
C SER A 635 2.62 -1.91 -26.41
N VAL A 636 1.49 -1.25 -26.64
CA VAL A 636 1.26 -0.41 -27.82
C VAL A 636 1.07 1.01 -27.34
N LYS A 637 1.79 1.96 -27.93
CA LYS A 637 1.75 3.37 -27.54
C LYS A 637 1.72 4.26 -28.78
N VAL A 638 0.87 5.27 -28.73
CA VAL A 638 0.79 6.34 -29.71
C VAL A 638 1.12 7.64 -28.99
N LEU A 639 2.11 8.37 -29.49
CA LEU A 639 2.41 9.73 -29.09
C LEU A 639 2.09 10.64 -30.28
N ALA A 640 1.28 11.67 -30.05
CA ALA A 640 0.88 12.60 -31.09
C ALA A 640 1.07 14.03 -30.58
N SER A 641 1.71 14.87 -31.38
CA SER A 641 1.90 16.29 -31.16
C SER A 641 1.76 17.05 -32.46
N GLN A 642 1.80 18.38 -32.41
CA GLN A 642 1.74 19.21 -33.62
C GLN A 642 2.95 19.01 -34.54
N LYS A 643 4.12 18.66 -33.99
CA LYS A 643 5.36 18.47 -34.75
C LYS A 643 5.80 17.01 -34.89
N GLU A 644 5.20 16.08 -34.15
CA GLU A 644 5.67 14.69 -34.11
C GLU A 644 4.53 13.70 -33.85
N GLN A 645 4.49 12.62 -34.63
CA GLN A 645 3.65 11.45 -34.41
C GLN A 645 4.55 10.21 -34.29
N HIS A 646 4.34 9.40 -33.25
CA HIS A 646 5.17 8.23 -32.97
C HIS A 646 4.32 7.06 -32.49
N TYR A 647 4.31 5.99 -33.26
CA TYR A 647 3.61 4.74 -32.98
C TYR A 647 4.65 3.70 -32.56
N ILE A 648 4.43 3.05 -31.43
CA ILE A 648 5.37 2.10 -30.83
C ILE A 648 4.61 0.82 -30.47
N ALA A 649 5.13 -0.32 -30.89
CA ALA A 649 4.71 -1.64 -30.42
C ALA A 649 5.93 -2.34 -29.81
N ASP A 650 5.83 -2.75 -28.56
CA ASP A 650 6.94 -3.28 -27.78
C ASP A 650 6.55 -4.62 -27.14
N LEU A 651 7.31 -5.67 -27.45
CA LEU A 651 7.18 -7.00 -26.88
C LEU A 651 8.39 -7.32 -26.02
N ARG A 652 8.17 -7.68 -24.74
CA ARG A 652 9.22 -8.07 -23.79
C ARG A 652 9.01 -9.49 -23.29
N GLU A 653 10.08 -10.28 -23.35
CA GLU A 653 10.19 -11.62 -22.76
C GLU A 653 11.16 -11.53 -21.57
N PRO A 654 10.68 -11.61 -20.31
CA PRO A 654 11.50 -11.44 -19.12
C PRO A 654 12.63 -12.49 -18.96
N TRP A 655 12.51 -13.65 -19.61
CA TRP A 655 13.47 -14.77 -19.49
C TRP A 655 13.91 -15.32 -20.86
N ILE A 656 14.53 -14.48 -21.71
CA ILE A 656 14.85 -14.86 -23.10
C ILE A 656 15.79 -16.08 -23.23
N PHE A 657 16.67 -16.29 -22.24
CA PHE A 657 17.59 -17.42 -22.20
C PHE A 657 17.21 -18.52 -21.20
N GLY A 658 16.10 -18.37 -20.47
CA GLY A 658 15.62 -19.36 -19.49
C GLY A 658 16.59 -19.69 -18.35
N ASN A 659 17.55 -18.82 -18.04
CA ASN A 659 18.61 -19.08 -17.04
C ASN A 659 18.61 -18.05 -15.90
N ARG A 660 19.34 -18.36 -14.81
CA ARG A 660 19.39 -17.54 -13.58
C ARG A 660 19.83 -16.08 -13.78
N TRP A 661 20.40 -15.74 -14.92
CA TRP A 661 20.86 -14.38 -15.20
C TRP A 661 19.72 -13.43 -15.60
N LYS A 662 18.47 -13.89 -15.78
CA LYS A 662 17.27 -13.05 -15.99
C LYS A 662 17.50 -11.90 -16.99
N TRP A 663 17.93 -12.25 -18.20
CA TRP A 663 17.99 -11.29 -19.30
C TRP A 663 16.60 -11.15 -19.93
N GLU A 664 16.18 -9.92 -20.12
CA GLU A 664 14.93 -9.59 -20.80
C GLU A 664 15.20 -9.42 -22.29
N GLY A 665 14.53 -10.19 -23.13
CA GLY A 665 14.53 -10.00 -24.58
C GLY A 665 13.46 -8.99 -24.97
N GLY A 666 13.76 -8.15 -25.94
CA GLY A 666 12.84 -7.14 -26.45
C GLY A 666 12.78 -7.13 -27.97
N LEU A 667 11.58 -6.96 -28.50
CA LEU A 667 11.33 -6.62 -29.90
C LEU A 667 10.42 -5.40 -29.93
N THR A 668 10.93 -4.30 -30.48
CA THR A 668 10.20 -3.04 -30.61
C THR A 668 10.05 -2.71 -32.09
N GLY A 669 8.83 -2.51 -32.55
CA GLY A 669 8.54 -1.89 -33.84
C GLY A 669 8.08 -0.46 -33.61
N SER A 670 8.56 0.49 -34.41
CA SER A 670 8.05 1.86 -34.37
C SER A 670 7.94 2.51 -35.74
N TYR A 671 7.01 3.46 -35.83
CA TYR A 671 6.87 4.38 -36.96
C TYR A 671 6.80 5.80 -36.40
N GLN A 672 7.64 6.69 -36.91
CA GLN A 672 7.76 8.07 -36.45
C GLN A 672 7.69 9.01 -37.66
N GLU A 673 6.93 10.07 -37.52
CA GLU A 673 6.89 11.21 -38.44
C GLU A 673 7.16 12.47 -37.62
N ALA A 674 8.16 13.26 -38.01
CA ALA A 674 8.61 14.42 -37.26
C ALA A 674 8.99 15.59 -38.17
N GLU A 675 8.51 16.78 -37.84
CA GLU A 675 8.87 18.06 -38.45
C GLU A 675 9.94 18.74 -37.58
N ARG A 676 11.12 18.99 -38.15
CA ARG A 676 12.26 19.67 -37.52
C ARG A 676 12.44 21.05 -38.12
N GLU A 677 13.32 21.86 -37.56
CA GLU A 677 13.51 23.24 -38.06
C GLU A 677 14.16 23.29 -39.45
N SER A 678 14.91 22.26 -39.85
CA SER A 678 15.64 22.23 -41.14
C SER A 678 15.29 21.05 -42.06
N PHE A 679 14.47 20.11 -41.60
CA PHE A 679 14.06 18.93 -42.37
C PHE A 679 12.81 18.27 -41.77
N SER A 680 12.15 17.42 -42.55
CA SER A 680 11.12 16.50 -42.08
C SER A 680 11.63 15.05 -42.17
N LEU A 681 11.20 14.20 -41.25
CA LEU A 681 11.64 12.81 -41.13
C LEU A 681 10.45 11.87 -41.03
N GLN A 682 10.42 10.85 -41.87
CA GLN A 682 9.63 9.63 -41.68
C GLN A 682 10.58 8.47 -41.39
N LYS A 683 10.33 7.73 -40.30
CA LYS A 683 11.20 6.66 -39.84
C LYS A 683 10.38 5.44 -39.45
N ALA A 684 10.59 4.32 -40.14
CA ALA A 684 10.09 3.00 -39.74
C ALA A 684 11.25 2.19 -39.18
N SER A 685 11.12 1.65 -37.96
CA SER A 685 12.21 0.91 -37.32
C SER A 685 11.76 -0.38 -36.63
N ALA A 686 12.66 -1.37 -36.62
CA ALA A 686 12.56 -2.58 -35.84
C ALA A 686 13.83 -2.74 -34.99
N VAL A 687 13.65 -2.88 -33.68
CA VAL A 687 14.73 -2.99 -32.71
C VAL A 687 14.60 -4.31 -31.98
N ALA A 688 15.59 -5.19 -32.12
CA ALA A 688 15.71 -6.40 -31.32
C ALA A 688 16.85 -6.23 -30.31
N GLY A 689 16.64 -6.62 -29.05
CA GLY A 689 17.71 -6.45 -28.08
C GLY A 689 17.52 -7.25 -26.81
N ILE A 690 18.56 -7.20 -25.98
CA ILE A 690 18.55 -7.78 -24.64
C ILE A 690 18.85 -6.69 -23.61
N THR A 691 18.11 -6.73 -22.51
CA THR A 691 18.22 -5.78 -21.41
C THR A 691 18.47 -6.55 -20.11
N LYS A 692 19.42 -6.07 -19.33
CA LYS A 692 19.69 -6.56 -17.98
C LYS A 692 19.45 -5.45 -16.98
N LYS A 693 18.49 -5.66 -16.07
CA LYS A 693 18.35 -4.85 -14.86
C LYS A 693 19.51 -5.17 -13.92
N ILE A 694 20.28 -4.15 -13.54
CA ILE A 694 21.40 -4.24 -12.58
C ILE A 694 20.93 -3.82 -11.19
N LEU A 695 20.09 -2.79 -11.12
CA LEU A 695 19.44 -2.30 -9.91
C LEU A 695 17.95 -2.05 -10.20
N LEU A 696 17.16 -1.69 -9.18
CA LEU A 696 15.70 -1.48 -9.31
C LEU A 696 15.30 -0.56 -10.47
N ARG A 697 16.07 0.51 -10.70
CA ARG A 697 15.86 1.52 -11.74
C ARG A 697 17.04 1.67 -12.70
N SER A 698 18.00 0.73 -12.67
CA SER A 698 19.21 0.80 -13.49
C SER A 698 19.36 -0.42 -14.39
N SER A 699 19.72 -0.21 -15.64
CA SER A 699 19.81 -1.25 -16.66
C SER A 699 20.94 -1.01 -17.65
N VAL A 700 21.37 -2.09 -18.28
CA VAL A 700 22.19 -2.08 -19.48
C VAL A 700 21.48 -2.85 -20.58
N ALA A 701 21.61 -2.40 -21.82
CA ALA A 701 21.00 -3.04 -22.97
C ALA A 701 21.96 -3.08 -24.16
N VAL A 702 21.83 -4.14 -24.95
CA VAL A 702 22.45 -4.25 -26.27
C VAL A 702 21.32 -4.49 -27.26
N GLN A 703 21.26 -3.66 -28.29
CA GLN A 703 20.19 -3.63 -29.26
C GLN A 703 20.77 -3.65 -30.67
N TYR A 704 20.05 -4.28 -31.59
CA TYR A 704 20.23 -4.19 -33.02
C TYR A 704 19.01 -3.46 -33.58
N GLU A 705 19.23 -2.32 -34.21
CA GLU A 705 18.21 -1.49 -34.85
C GLU A 705 18.37 -1.60 -36.36
N PHE A 706 17.27 -1.88 -37.04
CA PHE A 706 17.14 -1.71 -38.48
C PHE A 706 16.04 -0.68 -38.73
N SER A 707 16.36 0.40 -39.44
CA SER A 707 15.40 1.45 -39.77
C SER A 707 15.47 1.85 -41.23
N ARG A 708 14.32 2.29 -41.76
CA ARG A 708 14.22 2.98 -43.03
C ARG A 708 13.84 4.43 -42.71
N ASP A 709 14.77 5.33 -43.00
CA ASP A 709 14.68 6.74 -42.71
C ASP A 709 14.47 7.48 -44.04
N GLU A 710 13.40 8.26 -44.16
CA GLU A 710 13.13 9.15 -45.28
C GLU A 710 13.19 10.60 -44.80
N VAL A 711 14.18 11.33 -45.31
CA VAL A 711 14.42 12.73 -45.00
C VAL A 711 13.99 13.59 -46.19
N PHE A 712 13.08 14.52 -45.95
CA PHE A 712 12.47 15.36 -46.98
C PHE A 712 12.27 16.79 -46.46
N ASP A 713 11.81 17.70 -47.33
CA ASP A 713 11.63 19.13 -47.02
C ASP A 713 12.87 19.76 -46.34
N VAL A 714 14.06 19.39 -46.82
CA VAL A 714 15.32 19.87 -46.24
C VAL A 714 15.66 21.26 -46.78
N THR A 715 15.92 22.19 -45.87
CA THR A 715 16.31 23.55 -46.25
C THR A 715 17.64 23.52 -47.01
N PRO A 716 17.77 24.17 -48.19
CA PRO A 716 18.93 24.00 -49.07
C PRO A 716 20.30 24.22 -48.42
N GLY A 717 20.44 25.20 -47.52
CA GLY A 717 21.71 25.45 -46.82
C GLY A 717 22.04 24.46 -45.70
N ALA A 718 21.11 23.58 -45.31
CA ALA A 718 21.34 22.51 -44.34
C ALA A 718 21.86 21.20 -44.98
N VAL A 719 21.85 21.11 -46.32
CA VAL A 719 22.30 19.95 -47.09
C VAL A 719 23.82 19.99 -47.24
N LEU A 720 24.54 19.08 -46.58
CA LEU A 720 25.99 18.94 -46.70
C LEU A 720 26.41 17.77 -47.58
N SER A 721 25.57 16.73 -47.64
CA SER A 721 25.83 15.51 -48.39
C SER A 721 24.55 14.97 -49.04
N PRO A 722 24.64 14.15 -50.10
CA PRO A 722 23.46 13.51 -50.70
C PRO A 722 22.63 12.71 -49.70
N GLU A 723 23.27 12.17 -48.65
CA GLU A 723 22.62 11.38 -47.60
C GLU A 723 21.75 12.21 -46.64
N ASP A 724 21.81 13.55 -46.73
CA ASP A 724 20.91 14.45 -45.98
C ASP A 724 19.50 14.52 -46.57
N GLN A 725 19.25 13.89 -47.72
CA GLN A 725 17.95 13.87 -48.38
C GLN A 725 17.62 12.48 -48.93
N GLY A 726 16.33 12.18 -49.05
CA GLY A 726 15.83 10.93 -49.62
C GLY A 726 15.77 9.81 -48.59
N THR A 727 15.79 8.57 -49.08
CA THR A 727 15.62 7.38 -48.24
C THR A 727 16.96 6.70 -47.98
N ALA A 728 17.21 6.32 -46.73
CA ALA A 728 18.33 5.48 -46.33
C ALA A 728 17.89 4.34 -45.40
N ASN A 729 18.39 3.13 -45.65
CA ASN A 729 18.27 2.02 -44.69
C ASN A 729 19.47 2.06 -43.72
N ILE A 730 19.20 2.13 -42.42
CA ILE A 730 20.22 2.20 -41.38
C ILE A 730 20.14 0.96 -40.50
N ALA A 731 21.26 0.23 -40.42
CA ALA A 731 21.41 -0.93 -39.53
C ALA A 731 22.53 -0.69 -38.53
N ALA A 732 22.19 -0.70 -37.23
CA ALA A 732 23.13 -0.32 -36.18
C ALA A 732 23.04 -1.20 -34.92
N PHE A 733 24.20 -1.49 -34.34
CA PHE A 733 24.28 -2.00 -32.96
C PHE A 733 24.34 -0.84 -31.97
N ARG A 734 23.54 -0.92 -30.91
CA ARG A 734 23.41 0.10 -29.87
C ARG A 734 23.65 -0.50 -28.49
N GLY A 735 24.65 0.00 -27.78
CA GLY A 735 24.85 -0.25 -26.35
C GLY A 735 24.25 0.89 -25.55
N LEU A 736 23.36 0.59 -24.60
CA LEU A 736 22.71 1.58 -23.75
C LEU A 736 22.95 1.27 -22.28
N PHE A 737 23.12 2.30 -21.47
CA PHE A 737 23.07 2.17 -20.02
C PHE A 737 22.21 3.27 -19.42
N VAL A 738 21.50 2.92 -18.35
CA VAL A 738 20.74 3.84 -17.50
C VAL A 738 21.06 3.50 -16.06
N LEU A 739 21.55 4.48 -15.31
CA LEU A 739 21.81 4.39 -13.88
C LEU A 739 20.99 5.47 -13.18
N ASP A 740 19.95 5.05 -12.46
CA ASP A 740 19.05 5.96 -11.75
C ASP A 740 19.14 5.73 -10.24
N PHE A 741 19.74 6.72 -9.56
CA PHE A 741 19.96 6.79 -8.12
C PHE A 741 19.14 7.91 -7.46
N ARG A 742 18.14 8.46 -8.17
CA ARG A 742 17.27 9.51 -7.62
C ARG A 742 16.34 8.95 -6.56
N ASP A 743 16.08 9.76 -5.55
CA ASP A 743 15.05 9.45 -4.54
C ASP A 743 13.66 9.36 -5.18
N ASP A 744 13.29 10.37 -5.96
CA ASP A 744 12.03 10.46 -6.69
C ASP A 744 12.30 10.72 -8.20
N PRO A 745 11.81 9.87 -9.13
CA PRO A 745 12.03 10.09 -10.57
C PRO A 745 11.32 11.31 -11.16
N PHE A 746 10.22 11.75 -10.55
CA PHE A 746 9.36 12.83 -11.03
C PHE A 746 9.71 14.17 -10.39
N ASN A 747 10.05 14.19 -9.09
CA ASN A 747 10.49 15.38 -8.36
C ASN A 747 11.72 15.12 -7.47
N PRO A 748 12.88 14.79 -8.07
CA PRO A 748 14.09 14.43 -7.35
C PRO A 748 14.61 15.56 -6.46
N ARG A 749 14.97 15.22 -5.22
CA ARG A 749 15.63 16.15 -4.27
C ARG A 749 17.07 15.77 -3.98
N ARG A 750 17.42 14.49 -4.13
CA ARG A 750 18.79 13.99 -3.93
C ARG A 750 19.09 12.83 -4.87
N GLY A 751 20.38 12.64 -5.11
CA GLY A 751 20.90 11.52 -5.91
C GLY A 751 21.30 11.96 -7.31
N SER A 752 21.35 11.02 -8.23
CA SER A 752 21.82 11.28 -9.60
C SER A 752 21.16 10.36 -10.62
N PHE A 753 21.18 10.81 -11.87
CA PHE A 753 20.71 10.07 -13.03
C PHE A 753 21.79 10.13 -14.11
N HIS A 754 22.16 8.98 -14.65
CA HIS A 754 23.15 8.87 -15.72
C HIS A 754 22.59 7.98 -16.81
N SER A 755 22.73 8.40 -18.07
CA SER A 755 22.44 7.50 -19.19
C SER A 755 23.39 7.76 -20.34
N GLY A 756 23.65 6.73 -21.13
CA GLY A 756 24.46 6.88 -22.34
C GLY A 756 24.15 5.82 -23.38
N SER A 757 24.54 6.14 -24.61
CA SER A 757 24.36 5.30 -25.78
C SER A 757 25.63 5.31 -26.62
N ALA A 758 26.04 4.13 -27.11
CA ALA A 758 27.03 3.96 -28.15
C ALA A 758 26.37 3.22 -29.32
N GLU A 759 26.36 3.81 -30.50
CA GLU A 759 25.72 3.33 -31.71
C GLU A 759 26.78 3.17 -32.81
N LEU A 760 26.79 2.02 -33.47
CA LEU A 760 27.67 1.70 -34.58
C LEU A 760 26.82 1.23 -35.75
N ALA A 761 26.65 2.10 -36.74
CA ALA A 761 26.00 1.78 -38.01
C ALA A 761 27.08 1.35 -39.01
N SER A 762 26.86 0.23 -39.69
CA SER A 762 27.81 -0.21 -40.71
C SER A 762 27.20 -1.00 -41.84
N THR A 763 27.77 -0.85 -43.03
CA THR A 763 27.48 -1.64 -44.22
C THR A 763 27.62 -3.15 -43.97
N TYR A 764 28.50 -3.59 -43.07
CA TYR A 764 28.63 -5.00 -42.68
C TYR A 764 27.39 -5.56 -41.97
N PHE A 765 26.53 -4.70 -41.42
CA PHE A 765 25.31 -5.08 -40.74
C PHE A 765 24.06 -4.77 -41.58
N GLY A 766 24.22 -4.33 -42.84
CA GLY A 766 23.12 -3.98 -43.73
C GLY A 766 22.70 -2.52 -43.71
N SER A 767 23.56 -1.61 -43.22
CA SER A 767 23.35 -0.16 -43.30
C SER A 767 23.81 0.39 -44.65
N GLU A 768 23.18 1.45 -45.15
CA GLU A 768 23.64 2.20 -46.33
C GLU A 768 24.63 3.30 -45.96
N VAL A 769 24.71 3.66 -44.68
CA VAL A 769 25.66 4.64 -44.13
C VAL A 769 26.48 4.03 -43.00
N ASP A 770 27.76 4.40 -42.92
CA ASP A 770 28.74 3.92 -41.94
C ASP A 770 29.11 5.07 -40.98
N TYR A 771 28.75 4.95 -39.70
CA TYR A 771 29.12 5.95 -38.67
C TYR A 771 29.16 5.33 -37.28
N TYR A 772 29.83 6.01 -36.34
CA TYR A 772 29.67 5.75 -34.91
C TYR A 772 29.14 6.98 -34.19
N LYS A 773 28.25 6.79 -33.22
CA LYS A 773 27.66 7.84 -32.38
C LYS A 773 27.76 7.45 -30.92
N VAL A 774 28.38 8.29 -30.11
CA VAL A 774 28.43 8.14 -28.65
C VAL A 774 27.81 9.37 -28.02
N ALA A 775 26.87 9.18 -27.11
CA ALA A 775 26.22 10.26 -26.38
C ALA A 775 25.98 9.87 -24.93
N GLY A 776 26.02 10.85 -24.03
CA GLY A 776 25.79 10.65 -22.62
C GLY A 776 25.13 11.87 -21.97
N GLN A 777 24.38 11.61 -20.92
CA GLN A 777 23.83 12.64 -20.04
C GLN A 777 23.98 12.25 -18.57
N THR A 778 24.12 13.27 -17.74
CA THR A 778 24.21 13.14 -16.29
C THR A 778 23.44 14.27 -15.64
N SER A 779 22.71 13.95 -14.56
CA SER A 779 21.98 14.91 -13.74
C SER A 779 22.25 14.62 -12.27
N TRP A 780 22.55 15.64 -11.48
CA TRP A 780 22.88 15.56 -10.07
C TRP A 780 21.96 16.47 -9.26
N TYR A 781 21.46 15.98 -8.13
CA TYR A 781 20.52 16.67 -7.27
C TYR A 781 21.11 16.79 -5.87
N PHE A 782 21.38 18.03 -5.44
CA PHE A 782 22.00 18.33 -4.15
C PHE A 782 21.02 19.13 -3.26
N PRO A 783 20.60 18.59 -2.10
CA PRO A 783 19.80 19.35 -1.15
C PRO A 783 20.67 20.42 -0.49
N LEU A 784 20.45 21.68 -0.82
CA LEU A 784 21.16 22.82 -0.20
C LEU A 784 20.60 23.15 1.19
N SER A 785 19.31 22.87 1.43
CA SER A 785 18.62 23.04 2.71
C SER A 785 17.50 22.00 2.86
N ARG A 786 16.69 22.07 3.94
CA ARG A 786 15.48 21.20 4.08
C ARG A 786 14.48 21.38 2.92
N ARG A 787 14.54 22.49 2.18
CA ARG A 787 13.60 22.82 1.10
C ARG A 787 14.26 23.04 -0.27
N ASN A 788 15.45 23.65 -0.32
CA ASN A 788 16.05 24.11 -1.58
C ASN A 788 16.96 23.05 -2.20
N ILE A 789 16.97 22.97 -3.54
CA ILE A 789 17.68 21.92 -4.28
C ILE A 789 18.52 22.59 -5.39
N LEU A 790 19.79 22.21 -5.50
CA LEU A 790 20.62 22.52 -6.66
C LEU A 790 20.60 21.32 -7.62
N VAL A 791 20.30 21.59 -8.88
CA VAL A 791 20.31 20.62 -9.96
C VAL A 791 21.41 21.00 -10.94
N LEU A 792 22.30 20.06 -11.22
CA LEU A 792 23.32 20.20 -12.25
C LEU A 792 23.10 19.11 -13.30
N SER A 793 22.93 19.48 -14.57
CA SER A 793 22.87 18.51 -15.67
C SER A 793 23.89 18.80 -16.75
N GLY A 794 24.34 17.75 -17.42
CA GLY A 794 25.25 17.86 -18.55
C GLY A 794 24.93 16.81 -19.61
N ARG A 795 25.11 17.18 -20.87
CA ARG A 795 25.05 16.28 -22.02
C ARG A 795 26.30 16.45 -22.87
N ALA A 796 26.82 15.36 -23.40
CA ALA A 796 27.94 15.39 -24.34
C ALA A 796 27.75 14.30 -25.40
N GLY A 797 28.22 14.55 -26.61
CA GLY A 797 28.10 13.61 -27.71
C GLY A 797 29.09 13.84 -28.83
N VAL A 798 29.44 12.76 -29.51
CA VAL A 798 30.24 12.74 -30.73
C VAL A 798 29.60 11.76 -31.71
N VAL A 799 29.46 12.17 -32.97
CA VAL A 799 29.08 11.33 -34.10
C VAL A 799 30.07 11.61 -35.22
N ARG A 800 30.58 10.57 -35.85
CA ARG A 800 31.54 10.70 -36.94
C ARG A 800 31.25 9.69 -38.05
N PRO A 801 31.38 10.11 -39.31
CA PRO A 801 31.27 9.20 -40.42
C PRO A 801 32.50 8.28 -40.43
N THR A 802 32.35 7.11 -41.02
CA THR A 802 33.43 6.14 -41.22
C THR A 802 33.36 5.59 -42.63
N ARG A 803 34.47 5.04 -43.13
CA ARG A 803 34.58 4.48 -44.50
C ARG A 803 34.17 5.49 -45.58
N ASP A 804 33.24 5.12 -46.44
CA ASP A 804 32.86 5.85 -47.66
C ASP A 804 31.73 6.86 -47.42
N THR A 805 31.18 6.92 -46.21
CA THR A 805 30.22 7.97 -45.83
C THR A 805 30.96 9.29 -45.71
N ILE A 806 30.55 10.29 -46.51
CA ILE A 806 31.22 11.60 -46.58
C ILE A 806 30.91 12.40 -45.31
N GLU A 807 29.63 12.56 -45.01
CA GLU A 807 29.12 13.25 -43.82
C GLU A 807 28.07 12.39 -43.13
N VAL A 808 27.92 12.58 -41.82
CA VAL A 808 26.85 11.94 -41.07
C VAL A 808 25.51 12.52 -41.57
N PRO A 809 24.51 11.69 -41.90
CA PRO A 809 23.20 12.17 -42.32
C PRO A 809 22.55 13.10 -41.29
N ILE A 810 21.86 14.15 -41.75
CA ILE A 810 21.32 15.23 -40.92
C ILE A 810 20.47 14.73 -39.74
N GLN A 811 19.65 13.71 -39.94
CA GLN A 811 18.82 13.07 -38.91
C GLN A 811 19.62 12.38 -37.79
N LYS A 812 20.93 12.16 -37.99
CA LYS A 812 21.85 11.58 -37.02
C LYS A 812 22.79 12.59 -36.38
N ARG A 813 22.83 13.85 -36.83
CA ARG A 813 23.64 14.93 -36.23
C ARG A 813 23.07 15.38 -34.87
N PHE A 814 23.82 16.19 -34.14
CA PHE A 814 23.35 16.83 -32.91
C PHE A 814 22.81 18.24 -33.16
N PHE A 815 21.77 18.60 -32.42
CA PHE A 815 21.17 19.93 -32.40
C PHE A 815 20.95 20.38 -30.95
N LEU A 816 21.13 21.67 -30.68
CA LEU A 816 20.87 22.29 -29.38
C LEU A 816 20.04 23.57 -29.54
N GLY A 817 19.47 24.03 -28.44
CA GLY A 817 18.55 25.17 -28.39
C GLY A 817 17.16 24.69 -27.99
N GLY A 818 16.40 25.57 -27.34
CA GLY A 818 15.04 25.28 -26.89
C GLY A 818 14.91 24.89 -25.42
N ARG A 819 13.75 24.36 -25.04
CA ARG A 819 13.33 24.20 -23.64
C ARG A 819 14.15 23.15 -22.87
N THR A 820 14.60 22.11 -23.56
CA THR A 820 15.21 20.92 -22.93
C THR A 820 16.74 20.95 -22.90
N THR A 821 17.37 21.95 -23.53
CA THR A 821 18.83 22.07 -23.70
C THR A 821 19.33 23.43 -23.20
N VAL A 822 19.31 24.48 -24.02
CA VAL A 822 19.73 25.84 -23.64
C VAL A 822 18.52 26.76 -23.75
N ARG A 823 17.84 26.98 -22.62
CA ARG A 823 16.66 27.86 -22.56
C ARG A 823 17.08 29.27 -22.93
N GLY A 824 16.27 30.03 -23.65
CA GLY A 824 16.65 31.36 -24.14
C GLY A 824 17.05 31.39 -25.62
N PHE A 825 17.23 30.22 -26.23
CA PHE A 825 17.40 30.03 -27.67
C PHE A 825 16.17 29.30 -28.24
N LYS A 826 15.92 29.50 -29.55
CA LYS A 826 14.89 28.73 -30.27
C LYS A 826 15.31 27.28 -30.41
N GLU A 827 14.34 26.39 -30.62
CA GLU A 827 14.61 24.96 -30.83
C GLU A 827 15.64 24.78 -31.96
N GLU A 828 16.62 23.91 -31.76
CA GLU A 828 17.66 23.53 -32.76
C GLU A 828 18.50 24.69 -33.34
N SER A 829 18.43 25.90 -32.78
CA SER A 829 19.09 27.10 -33.34
C SER A 829 20.57 27.28 -32.97
N ILE A 830 21.11 26.46 -32.05
CA ILE A 830 22.52 26.55 -31.63
C ILE A 830 23.37 25.58 -32.47
N GLY A 831 24.32 26.13 -33.21
CA GLY A 831 25.30 25.36 -33.96
C GLY A 831 25.72 26.04 -35.27
N PRO A 832 26.39 25.29 -36.16
CA PRO A 832 26.70 25.74 -37.51
C PRO A 832 25.42 26.06 -38.29
N LEU A 833 25.45 27.18 -39.01
CA LEU A 833 24.36 27.62 -39.88
C LEU A 833 24.79 27.53 -41.34
N GLY A 834 23.86 27.15 -42.21
CA GLY A 834 24.01 27.14 -43.65
C GLY A 834 24.10 28.55 -44.24
N THR A 835 24.31 28.64 -45.55
CA THR A 835 24.39 29.93 -46.26
C THR A 835 23.11 30.75 -46.21
N ASP A 836 21.98 30.11 -45.96
CA ASP A 836 20.64 30.68 -45.81
C ASP A 836 20.20 30.85 -44.33
N GLY A 837 21.09 30.56 -43.39
CA GLY A 837 20.81 30.63 -41.95
C GLY A 837 20.13 29.38 -41.36
N ALA A 838 19.94 28.32 -42.13
CA ALA A 838 19.36 27.07 -41.64
C ALA A 838 20.32 26.32 -40.69
N PRO A 839 19.85 25.80 -39.54
CA PRO A 839 20.63 24.91 -38.69
C PRO A 839 21.09 23.63 -39.42
N VAL A 840 22.40 23.41 -39.48
CA VAL A 840 22.97 22.24 -40.16
C VAL A 840 23.17 21.06 -39.21
N GLY A 841 23.20 21.34 -37.91
CA GLY A 841 23.60 20.41 -36.86
C GLY A 841 25.13 20.24 -36.80
N GLY A 842 25.60 19.31 -35.97
CA GLY A 842 27.02 19.04 -35.84
C GLY A 842 27.38 17.64 -35.37
N ASP A 843 28.66 17.32 -35.54
CA ASP A 843 29.30 16.07 -35.13
C ASP A 843 29.51 15.99 -33.63
N TYR A 844 29.66 17.14 -32.98
CA TYR A 844 29.92 17.22 -31.56
C TYR A 844 28.91 18.11 -30.87
N MET A 845 28.63 17.78 -29.62
CA MET A 845 27.72 18.53 -28.78
C MET A 845 28.20 18.50 -27.34
N VAL A 846 28.17 19.66 -26.68
CA VAL A 846 28.26 19.78 -25.22
C VAL A 846 27.17 20.71 -24.72
N ASN A 847 26.52 20.34 -23.63
CA ASN A 847 25.48 21.14 -22.98
C ASN A 847 25.59 20.99 -21.46
N GLY A 848 25.42 22.08 -20.73
CA GLY A 848 25.40 22.12 -19.27
C GLY A 848 24.28 23.01 -18.76
N ASN A 849 23.65 22.60 -17.66
CA ASN A 849 22.62 23.37 -16.98
C ASN A 849 22.88 23.35 -15.47
N ALA A 850 22.73 24.51 -14.84
CA ALA A 850 22.70 24.66 -13.39
C ALA A 850 21.38 25.32 -13.00
N GLU A 851 20.62 24.71 -12.10
CA GLU A 851 19.31 25.20 -11.68
C GLU A 851 19.14 25.11 -10.15
N ILE A 852 18.80 26.22 -9.50
CA ILE A 852 18.41 26.25 -8.09
C ILE A 852 16.89 26.25 -8.02
N ARG A 853 16.31 25.24 -7.36
CA ARG A 853 14.88 25.10 -7.11
C ARG A 853 14.53 25.53 -5.70
N VAL A 854 13.54 26.41 -5.58
CA VAL A 854 13.03 26.97 -4.32
C VAL A 854 11.53 26.65 -4.21
N PRO A 855 11.16 25.59 -3.48
CA PRO A 855 9.76 25.27 -3.23
C PRO A 855 9.09 26.29 -2.31
N PHE A 856 7.90 26.74 -2.71
CA PHE A 856 7.01 27.63 -1.96
C PHE A 856 5.78 26.86 -1.43
N GLN A 857 4.86 27.57 -0.77
CA GLN A 857 3.57 26.98 -0.35
C GLN A 857 2.73 26.55 -1.56
N TYR A 858 1.78 25.64 -1.32
CA TYR A 858 0.80 25.17 -2.31
C TYR A 858 1.40 24.46 -3.55
N GLY A 859 2.65 23.96 -3.50
CA GLY A 859 3.22 23.18 -4.60
C GLY A 859 3.81 24.01 -5.75
N VAL A 860 4.01 25.31 -5.54
CA VAL A 860 4.76 26.19 -6.45
C VAL A 860 6.26 26.03 -6.21
N ILE A 861 7.07 25.99 -7.27
CA ILE A 861 8.53 25.93 -7.21
C ILE A 861 9.09 27.04 -8.10
N GLY A 862 9.85 27.97 -7.52
CA GLY A 862 10.66 28.89 -8.28
C GLY A 862 11.97 28.24 -8.69
N ALA A 863 12.48 28.61 -9.86
CA ALA A 863 13.77 28.17 -10.37
C ALA A 863 14.62 29.36 -10.81
N LEU A 864 15.90 29.33 -10.49
CA LEU A 864 16.93 30.19 -11.09
C LEU A 864 17.86 29.29 -11.86
N PHE A 865 18.13 29.58 -13.13
CA PHE A 865 18.98 28.71 -13.94
C PHE A 865 20.01 29.47 -14.79
N LEU A 866 21.07 28.74 -15.11
CA LEU A 866 22.12 29.08 -16.04
C LEU A 866 22.30 27.89 -16.99
N ASP A 867 22.15 28.12 -18.28
CA ASP A 867 22.34 27.10 -19.30
C ASP A 867 23.48 27.51 -20.24
N ALA A 868 24.23 26.53 -20.73
CA ALA A 868 25.26 26.73 -21.72
C ALA A 868 25.33 25.56 -22.69
N GLY A 869 25.67 25.79 -23.94
CA GLY A 869 25.82 24.72 -24.91
C GLY A 869 26.52 25.13 -26.20
N SER A 870 27.09 24.13 -26.87
CA SER A 870 27.76 24.30 -28.15
C SER A 870 27.55 23.06 -29.01
N VAL A 871 27.36 23.29 -30.31
CA VAL A 871 27.34 22.28 -31.36
C VAL A 871 28.33 22.72 -32.42
N TRP A 872 29.15 21.81 -32.92
CA TRP A 872 30.08 22.12 -34.00
C TRP A 872 30.28 20.93 -34.94
N LEU A 873 30.68 21.25 -36.17
CA LEU A 873 30.89 20.32 -37.28
C LEU A 873 32.36 20.39 -37.70
N GLY A 874 33.01 19.23 -37.88
CA GLY A 874 34.43 19.16 -38.23
C GLY A 874 35.42 19.60 -37.12
N GLY A 875 36.72 19.36 -37.32
CA GLY A 875 37.82 19.77 -36.40
C GLY A 875 38.21 18.76 -35.31
N ASP A 876 39.30 19.03 -34.58
CA ASP A 876 39.74 18.25 -33.41
C ASP A 876 38.81 18.51 -32.21
N PRO A 877 38.57 17.53 -31.31
CA PRO A 877 37.85 17.77 -30.06
C PRO A 877 38.52 18.90 -29.26
N GLY A 878 37.91 20.09 -29.23
CA GLY A 878 38.42 21.27 -28.52
C GLY A 878 38.93 22.42 -29.39
N SER A 879 39.03 22.28 -30.72
CA SER A 879 39.34 23.43 -31.59
C SER A 879 38.12 24.36 -31.69
N ARG A 880 38.11 25.43 -30.87
CA ARG A 880 37.06 26.47 -30.74
C ARG A 880 35.66 25.95 -30.38
N ILE A 881 35.48 25.57 -29.10
CA ILE A 881 34.15 25.43 -28.50
C ILE A 881 33.51 26.83 -28.45
N ASP A 882 32.49 27.05 -29.27
CA ASP A 882 31.71 28.28 -29.28
C ASP A 882 30.52 28.14 -28.32
N LEU A 883 30.74 28.46 -27.04
CA LEU A 883 29.75 28.26 -25.99
C LEU A 883 28.70 29.38 -26.03
N ARG A 884 27.45 29.01 -26.31
CA ARG A 884 26.28 29.89 -26.20
C ARG A 884 25.73 29.79 -24.78
N GLU A 885 25.40 30.91 -24.16
CA GLU A 885 25.08 31.00 -22.73
C GLU A 885 23.77 31.76 -22.49
N SER A 886 23.01 31.31 -21.49
CA SER A 886 21.78 31.97 -21.06
C SER A 886 21.56 31.83 -19.57
N ALA A 887 20.86 32.80 -18.99
CA ALA A 887 20.39 32.74 -17.60
C ALA A 887 18.89 33.04 -17.58
N GLY A 888 18.18 32.53 -16.58
CA GLY A 888 16.74 32.74 -16.53
C GLY A 888 16.07 32.42 -15.20
N LEU A 889 14.77 32.71 -15.19
CA LEU A 889 13.84 32.43 -14.11
C LEU A 889 12.82 31.40 -14.58
N GLY A 890 12.53 30.42 -13.74
CA GLY A 890 11.48 29.44 -13.97
C GLY A 890 10.43 29.45 -12.86
N LEU A 891 9.20 29.16 -13.22
CA LEU A 891 8.10 28.92 -12.28
C LEU A 891 7.47 27.59 -12.64
N ARG A 892 7.40 26.68 -11.67
CA ARG A 892 6.73 25.38 -11.80
C ARG A 892 5.58 25.30 -10.81
N TYR A 893 4.47 24.71 -11.24
CA TYR A 893 3.35 24.37 -10.37
C TYR A 893 3.01 22.90 -10.54
N LEU A 894 3.13 22.14 -9.45
CA LEU A 894 2.80 20.72 -9.45
C LEU A 894 1.29 20.55 -9.39
N THR A 895 0.68 20.16 -10.50
CA THR A 895 -0.75 19.81 -10.53
C THR A 895 -0.93 18.28 -10.39
N PRO A 896 -2.12 17.80 -10.00
CA PRO A 896 -2.43 16.37 -10.02
C PRO A 896 -2.25 15.71 -11.39
N VAL A 897 -2.32 16.49 -12.48
CA VAL A 897 -2.21 16.01 -13.88
C VAL A 897 -0.83 16.24 -14.50
N GLY A 898 0.15 16.73 -13.72
CA GLY A 898 1.53 16.98 -14.15
C GLY A 898 2.02 18.40 -13.88
N PRO A 899 3.32 18.66 -14.03
CA PRO A 899 3.87 19.99 -13.79
C PRO A 899 3.42 20.98 -14.88
N VAL A 900 3.00 22.18 -14.47
CA VAL A 900 2.95 23.35 -15.34
C VAL A 900 4.26 24.11 -15.15
N GLY A 901 4.92 24.47 -16.24
CA GLY A 901 6.21 25.14 -16.20
C GLY A 901 6.26 26.34 -17.12
N PHE A 902 6.76 27.45 -16.61
CA PHE A 902 7.11 28.64 -17.38
C PHE A 902 8.58 28.95 -17.14
N ASP A 903 9.36 29.19 -18.20
CA ASP A 903 10.75 29.66 -18.12
C ASP A 903 10.91 30.93 -18.96
N TYR A 904 11.61 31.90 -18.42
CA TYR A 904 12.02 33.10 -19.14
C TYR A 904 13.54 33.22 -19.06
N ALA A 905 14.21 33.23 -20.21
CA ALA A 905 15.65 33.15 -20.30
C ALA A 905 16.22 34.25 -21.20
N TRP A 906 17.28 34.91 -20.73
CA TRP A 906 18.05 35.92 -21.45
C TRP A 906 19.31 35.29 -22.03
N LYS A 907 19.66 35.66 -23.28
CA LYS A 907 20.94 35.30 -23.89
C LYS A 907 22.04 36.17 -23.31
N LEU A 908 23.05 35.55 -22.69
CA LEU A 908 24.18 36.28 -22.11
C LEU A 908 25.19 36.70 -23.18
N ASP A 909 25.30 35.91 -24.25
CA ASP A 909 26.18 36.12 -25.40
C ASP A 909 25.40 36.47 -26.69
N ARG A 910 24.46 37.43 -26.59
CA ARG A 910 23.60 37.82 -27.71
C ARG A 910 24.40 38.28 -28.93
N ARG A 911 24.13 37.69 -30.10
CA ARG A 911 24.72 38.09 -31.40
C ARG A 911 23.79 39.01 -32.20
N ALA A 912 24.35 39.68 -33.20
CA ALA A 912 23.58 40.51 -34.11
C ALA A 912 22.50 39.67 -34.83
N GLY A 913 21.25 40.15 -34.83
CA GLY A 913 20.11 39.43 -35.41
C GLY A 913 19.34 38.52 -34.45
N GLU A 914 19.83 38.31 -33.23
CA GLU A 914 19.16 37.46 -32.23
C GLU A 914 18.23 38.25 -31.28
N SER A 915 17.15 37.60 -30.85
CA SER A 915 16.28 38.09 -29.76
C SER A 915 17.05 38.17 -28.44
N GLY A 916 16.74 39.17 -27.60
CA GLY A 916 17.40 39.33 -26.29
C GLY A 916 17.01 38.27 -25.25
N SER A 917 15.85 37.64 -25.42
CA SER A 917 15.33 36.61 -24.53
C SER A 917 14.30 35.74 -25.24
N GLU A 918 13.99 34.58 -24.66
CA GLU A 918 12.92 33.68 -25.09
C GLU A 918 12.13 33.20 -23.87
N TRP A 919 10.85 32.89 -24.09
CA TRP A 919 9.98 32.26 -23.10
C TRP A 919 9.68 30.81 -23.52
N HIS A 920 9.59 29.92 -22.54
CA HIS A 920 9.23 28.53 -22.74
C HIS A 920 8.09 28.18 -21.81
N PHE A 921 7.11 27.45 -22.31
CA PHE A 921 5.93 27.06 -21.53
C PHE A 921 5.63 25.58 -21.75
N THR A 922 5.23 24.89 -20.68
CA THR A 922 4.85 23.48 -20.71
C THR A 922 3.71 23.18 -19.74
N ILE A 923 2.81 22.31 -20.14
CA ILE A 923 1.76 21.71 -19.29
C ILE A 923 1.82 20.20 -19.44
N GLY A 924 1.70 19.50 -18.31
CA GLY A 924 1.64 18.05 -18.25
C GLY A 924 3.01 17.39 -18.19
N ALA A 925 3.04 16.08 -17.97
CA ALA A 925 4.29 15.32 -17.99
C ALA A 925 4.94 15.41 -19.39
N VAL A 926 6.25 15.59 -19.42
CA VAL A 926 7.06 15.39 -20.63
C VAL A 926 7.21 13.88 -20.78
N PHE A 927 6.78 13.32 -21.91
CA PHE A 927 6.87 11.88 -22.18
C PHE A 927 8.24 11.48 -22.71
#